data_AF-A0A955X571-F1
#
_entry.id   AF-A0A955X571-F1
#
_cell.length_a   1.000
_cell.length_b   1.000
_cell.length_c   1.000
_cell.angle_alpha   90.00
_cell.angle_beta   90.00
_cell.angle_gamma   90.00
#
_symmetry.space_group_name_H-M   'P 1'
#
loop_
_entity.id
_entity.type
_entity.pdbx_description
1 polymer ?
#
loop_
_entity_poly.entity_id
_entity_poly.type
_entity_poly.pdbx_seq_one_letter_code
_entity_poly.pdbx_strand_id
1 'polypeptide(L)'
;MTRRLAAAALLALAACPGSGPEAPKIDALDPPAVEGGAPFTLRVTGERLGPAPKVRVGRAVLTGVLSPDGATVEVSVPALRRGAADVRVEADGVVSAPARLRVGNSPCVIRDPGPVTVVVGHPLRLLLSATDFDGDPVTLHVAGLPKGARWDPITHRLHFNPRADQGDRAFLVEVRATDGIQAVALPLLLDVVRSPPPMTVRAVQPNPAPGGLTFWLELEGEGLTSSAQVRLGDQALVTELSTGPEGQARLRARVPATGRGEHPLEVLSAGVVVHAQTLAVKNAPPMVRVPDDLEVDEETELVAHLEAWDLEQDPLRLTVTDLPPGARFDEATGRLTFRPDFIQGGRTYTLQAEARDHADVRVEPFTITVRDTIQPPPPEVTHEARMADHLQLTLRQRTDGFLDSPEQAGREFEARVVVPLDATVVHPKAVRIFLHGFGGEPYVGGKGDQFRIYPHDPDNTYWWGHKDGAGPNAHVPPYTVRRTLHLLAWLLDRYPGADPERVYVTGSSMGGAGAALMGLLWARHFALAEASLAQTVARNHRPSRVAQLSTLWGSPQENLRDELGLPVWNRLDLVRALADSPEARDQFIFTRHAKDDPIINFGAAVRPSPLAKEAWLPALERHRVGHLAVWDEGAHGPPDPVLGPDWWDGGWDRMEDAETTLARNQAFIAFSNSSADEDPGDGRGDGRPFDPEKGYAGEVGIPGDTGWDGAVAGVHNRYLRWDSRFIVDTWARFEVPLRVHMVPGPPPPRPGYPPKGDVYLGPLPIRADVTPRRVQAFRCRPGERIAWTYGDASGVVEAGPDGEVTVPQLPLHREWSPLTLTRAPP
;
A
#
# COMPACT_ATOMS: atom_id res chain seq x y z
N MET A 1 7.67 -2.64 -46.65
CA MET A 1 8.32 -3.89 -46.20
C MET A 1 9.80 -3.59 -46.12
N THR A 2 10.54 -3.81 -45.04
CA THR A 2 10.38 -4.74 -43.91
C THR A 2 11.39 -4.28 -42.87
N ARG A 3 11.03 -4.27 -41.59
CA ARG A 3 11.90 -4.78 -40.50
C ARG A 3 11.19 -4.71 -39.16
N ARG A 4 10.74 -5.91 -38.76
CA ARG A 4 10.61 -6.36 -37.38
C ARG A 4 12.01 -6.72 -36.85
N LEU A 5 12.15 -6.68 -35.53
CA LEU A 5 13.16 -7.32 -34.68
C LEU A 5 14.52 -6.62 -34.55
N ALA A 6 14.63 -5.78 -33.52
CA ALA A 6 15.89 -5.42 -32.87
C ALA A 6 15.65 -5.28 -31.36
N ALA A 7 15.58 -6.42 -30.66
CA ALA A 7 15.71 -6.51 -29.21
C ALA A 7 16.27 -7.90 -28.85
N ALA A 8 17.49 -8.18 -29.33
CA ALA A 8 18.30 -9.34 -28.93
C ALA A 8 19.72 -9.19 -29.51
N ALA A 9 20.55 -8.29 -28.96
CA ALA A 9 22.01 -8.33 -29.11
C ALA A 9 22.69 -7.21 -28.30
N LEU A 10 22.87 -7.41 -27.00
CA LEU A 10 23.99 -6.83 -26.26
C LEU A 10 24.35 -7.75 -25.09
N LEU A 11 24.63 -9.01 -25.44
CA LEU A 11 25.32 -10.00 -24.59
C LEU A 11 25.84 -11.09 -25.53
N ALA A 12 26.90 -10.76 -26.26
CA ALA A 12 27.71 -11.74 -26.98
C ALA A 12 29.19 -11.40 -26.78
N LEU A 13 29.61 -11.39 -25.52
CA LEU A 13 30.99 -11.70 -25.14
C LEU A 13 31.05 -13.21 -24.92
N ALA A 14 31.66 -13.89 -25.90
CA ALA A 14 32.32 -15.19 -25.77
C ALA A 14 31.59 -16.29 -24.99
N ALA A 15 30.56 -16.90 -25.61
CA ALA A 15 30.19 -18.26 -25.26
C ALA A 15 31.20 -19.23 -25.90
N CYS A 16 32.25 -19.57 -25.14
CA CYS A 16 32.97 -20.82 -25.36
C CYS A 16 32.00 -22.00 -25.14
N PRO A 17 31.92 -22.98 -26.05
CA PRO A 17 31.10 -24.16 -25.83
C PRO A 17 31.84 -25.07 -24.85
N GLY A 18 31.37 -25.12 -23.60
CA GLY A 18 31.85 -26.06 -22.61
C GLY A 18 32.23 -25.42 -21.27
N SER A 19 31.24 -24.96 -20.53
CA SER A 19 31.23 -25.01 -19.05
C SER A 19 29.94 -24.33 -18.59
N GLY A 20 28.89 -25.13 -18.40
CA GLY A 20 27.93 -24.76 -17.36
C GLY A 20 28.67 -24.62 -16.02
N PRO A 21 28.12 -23.92 -15.02
CA PRO A 21 28.74 -23.80 -13.71
C PRO A 21 29.23 -25.18 -13.23
N GLU A 22 30.53 -25.30 -13.01
CA GLU A 22 31.17 -26.56 -12.66
C GLU A 22 30.67 -26.99 -11.27
N ALA A 23 30.19 -28.23 -11.15
CA ALA A 23 29.48 -28.64 -9.94
C ALA A 23 30.34 -28.49 -8.67
N PRO A 24 29.72 -28.17 -7.52
CA PRO A 24 30.39 -28.24 -6.23
C PRO A 24 30.97 -29.64 -6.01
N LYS A 25 32.13 -29.73 -5.35
CA LYS A 25 32.83 -31.00 -5.09
C LYS A 25 32.96 -31.19 -3.58
N ILE A 26 32.58 -32.37 -3.09
CA ILE A 26 32.77 -32.76 -1.69
C ILE A 26 34.07 -33.55 -1.58
N ASP A 27 34.99 -33.09 -0.74
CA ASP A 27 36.27 -33.77 -0.48
C ASP A 27 36.22 -34.61 0.80
N ALA A 28 35.54 -34.14 1.84
CA ALA A 28 35.44 -34.83 3.12
C ALA A 28 34.12 -34.56 3.85
N LEU A 29 33.72 -35.55 4.65
CA LEU A 29 32.63 -35.47 5.63
C LEU A 29 33.22 -35.69 7.03
N ASP A 30 32.91 -34.80 7.96
CA ASP A 30 33.33 -34.92 9.36
C ASP A 30 32.13 -34.78 10.32
N PRO A 31 31.76 -35.85 11.06
CA PRO A 31 32.36 -37.18 11.02
C PRO A 31 31.95 -37.99 9.77
N PRO A 32 32.78 -38.92 9.27
CA PRO A 32 32.44 -39.79 8.12
C PRO A 32 31.49 -40.94 8.50
N ALA A 33 31.24 -41.15 9.79
CA ALA A 33 30.27 -42.09 10.32
C ALA A 33 29.68 -41.58 11.65
N VAL A 34 28.41 -41.89 11.90
CA VAL A 34 27.67 -41.49 13.11
C VAL A 34 26.86 -42.66 13.66
N GLU A 35 26.46 -42.60 14.94
CA GLU A 35 25.39 -43.46 15.46
C GLU A 35 24.03 -42.98 14.95
N GLY A 36 23.08 -43.90 14.82
CA GLY A 36 21.71 -43.57 14.39
C GLY A 36 20.89 -42.95 15.53
N GLY A 37 19.76 -42.32 15.18
CA GLY A 37 18.72 -42.00 16.17
C GLY A 37 18.92 -40.71 16.97
N ALA A 38 20.04 -39.99 16.83
CA ALA A 38 20.26 -38.67 17.41
C ALA A 38 20.61 -37.62 16.34
N PRO A 39 20.18 -36.36 16.50
CA PRO A 39 20.66 -35.27 15.65
C PRO A 39 22.15 -35.04 15.89
N PHE A 40 22.87 -34.62 14.86
CA PHE A 40 24.31 -34.38 14.93
C PHE A 40 24.71 -33.23 14.01
N THR A 41 25.88 -32.65 14.26
CA THR A 41 26.47 -31.66 13.38
C THR A 41 27.35 -32.35 12.35
N LEU A 42 27.13 -32.05 11.07
CA LEU A 42 27.93 -32.53 9.95
C LEU A 42 28.70 -31.36 9.33
N ARG A 43 30.02 -31.52 9.22
CA ARG A 43 30.88 -30.63 8.44
C ARG A 43 31.14 -31.24 7.08
N VAL A 44 30.84 -30.48 6.03
CA VAL A 44 31.11 -30.85 4.64
C VAL A 44 32.20 -29.93 4.11
N THR A 45 33.38 -30.49 3.86
CA THR A 45 34.51 -29.74 3.29
C THR A 45 34.62 -30.02 1.82
N GLY A 46 34.81 -28.97 1.01
CA GLY A 46 34.86 -29.10 -0.43
C GLY A 46 35.15 -27.80 -1.16
N GLU A 47 35.07 -27.87 -2.48
CA GLU A 47 35.33 -26.76 -3.39
C GLU A 47 34.02 -26.24 -3.99
N ARG A 48 33.97 -24.92 -4.25
CA ARG A 48 32.86 -24.23 -4.93
C ARG A 48 31.51 -24.38 -4.22
N LEU A 49 31.48 -24.27 -2.89
CA LEU A 49 30.26 -24.42 -2.09
C LEU A 49 29.27 -23.23 -2.20
N GLY A 50 29.71 -22.09 -2.75
CA GLY A 50 28.88 -20.88 -2.91
C GLY A 50 28.62 -20.13 -1.59
N PRO A 51 28.04 -18.92 -1.63
CA PRO A 51 27.83 -18.09 -0.42
C PRO A 51 26.66 -18.52 0.46
N ALA A 52 25.74 -19.35 -0.06
CA ALA A 52 24.58 -19.87 0.67
C ALA A 52 24.29 -21.35 0.30
N PRO A 53 25.22 -22.29 0.60
CA PRO A 53 25.06 -23.70 0.23
C PRO A 53 23.83 -24.34 0.87
N LYS A 54 23.06 -25.08 0.06
CA LYS A 54 22.08 -26.04 0.58
C LYS A 54 22.71 -27.43 0.61
N VAL A 55 22.83 -28.02 1.79
CA VAL A 55 23.33 -29.39 1.95
C VAL A 55 22.13 -30.34 1.98
N ARG A 56 22.11 -31.30 1.06
CA ARG A 56 21.12 -32.37 1.03
C ARG A 56 21.70 -33.61 1.68
N VAL A 57 21.05 -34.11 2.72
CA VAL A 57 21.41 -35.38 3.38
C VAL A 57 20.22 -36.33 3.24
N GLY A 58 20.33 -37.31 2.35
CA GLY A 58 19.19 -38.14 1.95
C GLY A 58 18.07 -37.30 1.34
N ARG A 59 16.92 -37.21 2.01
CA ARG A 59 15.75 -36.38 1.61
C ARG A 59 15.69 -35.01 2.28
N ALA A 60 16.48 -34.77 3.32
CA ALA A 60 16.49 -33.50 4.04
C ALA A 60 17.31 -32.45 3.28
N VAL A 61 16.82 -31.22 3.20
CA VAL A 61 17.53 -30.07 2.65
C VAL A 61 17.82 -29.12 3.80
N LEU A 62 19.10 -28.88 4.07
CA LEU A 62 19.58 -28.14 5.23
C LEU A 62 20.32 -26.88 4.75
N THR A 63 20.09 -25.77 5.44
CA THR A 63 20.86 -24.53 5.22
C THR A 63 21.99 -24.50 6.22
N GLY A 64 23.23 -24.37 5.75
CA GLY A 64 24.42 -24.43 6.60
C GLY A 64 25.12 -23.09 6.77
N VAL A 65 25.96 -23.01 7.80
CA VAL A 65 26.84 -21.88 8.03
C VAL A 65 28.16 -22.16 7.31
N LEU A 66 28.51 -21.32 6.33
CA LEU A 66 29.76 -21.41 5.60
C LEU A 66 30.90 -20.84 6.44
N SER A 67 32.05 -21.52 6.47
CA SER A 67 33.26 -21.01 7.09
C SER A 67 33.77 -19.75 6.38
N PRO A 68 34.49 -18.85 7.06
CA PRO A 68 34.99 -17.60 6.46
C PRO A 68 35.90 -17.78 5.24
N ASP A 69 36.57 -18.93 5.12
CA ASP A 69 37.41 -19.31 3.98
C ASP A 69 36.62 -19.94 2.82
N GLY A 70 35.31 -20.14 2.98
CA GLY A 70 34.42 -20.70 1.97
C GLY A 70 34.58 -22.20 1.72
N ALA A 71 35.43 -22.90 2.48
CA ALA A 71 35.83 -24.28 2.22
C ALA A 71 34.98 -25.34 2.95
N THR A 72 34.28 -24.96 4.01
CA THR A 72 33.50 -25.88 4.84
C THR A 72 32.12 -25.32 5.12
N VAL A 73 31.09 -26.15 4.97
CA VAL A 73 29.73 -25.84 5.44
C VAL A 73 29.38 -26.73 6.63
N GLU A 74 28.91 -26.12 7.71
CA GLU A 74 28.43 -26.83 8.90
C GLU A 74 26.90 -26.84 8.91
N VAL A 75 26.30 -28.02 9.03
CA VAL A 75 24.84 -28.22 9.09
C VAL A 75 24.43 -29.09 10.28
N SER A 76 23.32 -28.73 10.93
CA SER A 76 22.65 -29.62 11.88
C SER A 76 21.75 -30.61 11.14
N VAL A 77 22.12 -31.89 11.19
CA VAL A 77 21.40 -32.98 10.54
C VAL A 77 20.44 -33.61 11.56
N PRO A 78 19.15 -33.78 11.23
CA PRO A 78 18.22 -34.52 12.09
C PRO A 78 18.61 -35.99 12.16
N ALA A 79 18.06 -36.71 13.15
CA ALA A 79 18.33 -38.14 13.34
C ALA A 79 18.14 -38.97 12.06
N LEU A 80 19.11 -39.83 11.75
CA LEU A 80 19.10 -40.74 10.60
C LEU A 80 18.98 -42.19 11.07
N ARG A 81 18.34 -43.03 10.25
CA ARG A 81 18.25 -44.49 10.50
C ARG A 81 19.53 -45.18 10.03
N ARG A 82 19.85 -46.32 10.65
CA ARG A 82 20.96 -47.21 10.29
C ARG A 82 20.99 -47.50 8.80
N GLY A 83 22.17 -47.33 8.21
CA GLY A 83 22.38 -47.50 6.78
C GLY A 83 23.45 -46.57 6.22
N ALA A 84 23.28 -46.15 4.98
CA ALA A 84 24.12 -45.13 4.35
C ALA A 84 23.24 -44.00 3.83
N ALA A 85 23.68 -42.75 4.06
CA ALA A 85 23.03 -41.55 3.53
C ALA A 85 23.94 -40.88 2.50
N ASP A 86 23.37 -40.52 1.35
CA ASP A 86 24.05 -39.70 0.36
C ASP A 86 23.99 -38.22 0.79
N VAL A 87 25.16 -37.58 0.84
CA VAL A 87 25.33 -36.15 1.10
C VAL A 87 25.68 -35.45 -0.21
N ARG A 88 24.95 -34.39 -0.53
CA ARG A 88 25.20 -33.54 -1.71
C ARG A 88 25.16 -32.07 -1.32
N VAL A 89 25.90 -31.24 -2.04
CA VAL A 89 25.84 -29.78 -1.91
C VAL A 89 25.23 -29.20 -3.17
N GLU A 90 24.31 -28.25 -2.99
CA GLU A 90 23.73 -27.45 -4.07
C GLU A 90 24.17 -25.99 -3.92
N ALA A 91 24.79 -25.48 -4.98
CA ALA A 91 25.27 -24.11 -5.09
C ALA A 91 24.96 -23.59 -6.51
N ASP A 92 24.43 -22.37 -6.61
CA ASP A 92 24.11 -21.71 -7.89
C ASP A 92 23.27 -22.57 -8.86
N GLY A 93 22.35 -23.37 -8.32
CA GLY A 93 21.45 -24.25 -9.09
C GLY A 93 22.09 -25.56 -9.57
N VAL A 94 23.33 -25.88 -9.18
CA VAL A 94 24.04 -27.12 -9.55
C VAL A 94 24.30 -28.00 -8.32
N VAL A 95 24.13 -29.33 -8.47
CA VAL A 95 24.24 -30.31 -7.38
C VAL A 95 25.51 -31.17 -7.53
N SER A 96 26.24 -31.38 -6.43
CA SER A 96 27.45 -32.21 -6.38
C SER A 96 27.19 -33.71 -6.63
N ALA A 97 28.26 -34.43 -6.95
CA ALA A 97 28.30 -35.89 -6.78
C ALA A 97 28.07 -36.27 -5.29
N PRO A 98 27.47 -37.43 -5.00
CA PRO A 98 27.17 -37.83 -3.62
C PRO A 98 28.42 -38.30 -2.87
N ALA A 99 28.58 -37.83 -1.63
CA ALA A 99 29.49 -38.42 -0.65
C ALA A 99 28.69 -39.32 0.31
N ARG A 100 29.23 -40.48 0.70
CA ARG A 100 28.53 -41.42 1.58
C ARG A 100 28.83 -41.18 3.05
N LEU A 101 27.80 -40.94 3.84
CA LEU A 101 27.83 -40.98 5.30
C LEU A 101 27.36 -42.35 5.80
N ARG A 102 28.12 -42.99 6.70
CA ARG A 102 27.70 -44.25 7.35
C ARG A 102 26.93 -43.96 8.64
N VAL A 103 25.78 -44.61 8.82
CA VAL A 103 24.94 -44.48 10.02
C VAL A 103 24.86 -45.83 10.72
N GLY A 104 25.37 -45.90 11.95
CA GLY A 104 25.34 -47.06 12.83
C GLY A 104 23.95 -47.32 13.43
N ASN A 105 23.88 -48.29 14.34
CA ASN A 105 22.64 -48.62 15.05
C ASN A 105 22.18 -47.45 15.92
N SER A 106 20.87 -47.27 16.04
CA SER A 106 20.24 -46.38 17.01
C SER A 106 20.01 -47.15 18.30
N PRO A 107 20.41 -46.64 19.49
CA PRO A 107 20.02 -47.30 20.73
C PRO A 107 18.49 -47.18 20.93
N CYS A 108 17.89 -48.20 21.53
CA CYS A 108 16.50 -48.14 21.97
C CYS A 108 16.26 -46.92 22.87
N VAL A 109 15.10 -46.29 22.75
CA VAL A 109 14.64 -45.20 23.63
C VAL A 109 13.47 -45.71 24.46
N ILE A 110 13.66 -45.82 25.77
CA ILE A 110 12.57 -46.10 26.70
C ILE A 110 11.72 -44.83 26.84
N ARG A 111 10.40 -44.93 26.65
CA ARG A 111 9.48 -43.84 26.97
C ARG A 111 9.39 -43.76 28.49
N ASP A 112 10.14 -42.83 29.07
CA ASP A 112 10.18 -42.63 30.51
C ASP A 112 8.78 -42.26 31.04
N PRO A 113 8.15 -43.11 31.87
CA PRO A 113 6.87 -42.78 32.48
C PRO A 113 7.00 -41.78 33.64
N GLY A 114 8.22 -41.42 34.06
CA GLY A 114 8.51 -40.68 35.28
C GLY A 114 8.29 -41.51 36.55
N PRO A 115 8.41 -40.90 37.73
CA PRO A 115 7.99 -41.52 39.00
C PRO A 115 6.51 -41.90 38.96
N VAL A 116 6.18 -43.12 39.36
CA VAL A 116 4.79 -43.62 39.35
C VAL A 116 4.31 -43.82 40.77
N THR A 117 3.36 -42.99 41.19
CA THR A 117 2.67 -43.15 42.47
C THR A 117 1.55 -44.19 42.37
N VAL A 118 1.51 -45.15 43.30
CA VAL A 118 0.44 -46.15 43.40
C VAL A 118 -0.14 -46.16 44.81
N VAL A 119 -1.46 -46.22 44.91
CA VAL A 119 -2.17 -46.21 46.19
C VAL A 119 -2.31 -47.63 46.72
N VAL A 120 -2.07 -47.83 48.01
CA VAL A 120 -2.33 -49.10 48.71
C VAL A 120 -3.73 -49.64 48.36
N GLY A 121 -3.81 -50.95 48.06
CA GLY A 121 -5.06 -51.64 47.74
C GLY A 121 -5.60 -51.40 46.33
N HIS A 122 -5.01 -50.49 45.54
CA HIS A 122 -5.40 -50.24 44.16
C HIS A 122 -4.39 -50.88 43.19
N PRO A 123 -4.83 -51.72 42.23
CA PRO A 123 -3.92 -52.36 41.31
C PRO A 123 -3.37 -51.38 40.27
N LEU A 124 -2.06 -51.21 40.22
CA LEU A 124 -1.33 -50.58 39.11
C LEU A 124 -1.25 -51.54 37.92
N ARG A 125 -1.52 -51.01 36.73
CA ARG A 125 -1.26 -51.66 35.43
C ARG A 125 -0.54 -50.66 34.53
N LEU A 126 0.79 -50.67 34.58
CA LEU A 126 1.62 -49.74 33.82
C LEU A 126 2.08 -50.40 32.53
N LEU A 127 1.74 -49.79 31.38
CA LEU A 127 2.33 -50.17 30.09
C LEU A 127 3.70 -49.49 29.99
N LEU A 128 4.75 -50.29 29.82
CA LEU A 128 6.07 -49.78 29.49
C LEU A 128 6.27 -49.92 27.97
N SER A 129 6.81 -48.89 27.34
CA SER A 129 7.14 -48.96 25.92
C SER A 129 8.52 -48.39 25.68
N ALA A 130 9.21 -48.99 24.71
CA ALA A 130 10.42 -48.46 24.14
C ALA A 130 10.28 -48.50 22.63
N THR A 131 10.95 -47.59 21.96
CA THR A 131 10.99 -47.50 20.51
C THR A 131 12.43 -47.57 20.05
N ASP A 132 12.66 -48.25 18.94
CA ASP A 132 13.92 -48.16 18.21
C ASP A 132 13.70 -47.29 16.96
N PHE A 133 14.64 -46.40 16.68
CA PHE A 133 14.54 -45.45 15.57
C PHE A 133 14.75 -46.13 14.21
N ASP A 134 15.55 -47.20 14.16
CA ASP A 134 15.83 -47.98 12.95
C ASP A 134 14.63 -48.86 12.55
N GLY A 135 13.77 -49.17 13.52
CA GLY A 135 12.61 -50.03 13.39
C GLY A 135 12.91 -51.48 13.76
N ASP A 136 14.02 -51.73 14.45
CA ASP A 136 14.36 -53.06 14.96
C ASP A 136 13.39 -53.48 16.09
N PRO A 137 13.05 -54.77 16.22
CA PRO A 137 12.16 -55.24 17.28
C PRO A 137 12.77 -55.05 18.67
N VAL A 138 12.09 -54.30 19.54
CA VAL A 138 12.55 -54.02 20.91
C VAL A 138 11.99 -55.03 21.91
N THR A 139 12.87 -55.61 22.72
CA THR A 139 12.52 -56.46 23.86
C THR A 139 12.73 -55.72 25.18
N LEU A 140 11.74 -55.78 26.07
CA LEU A 140 11.77 -55.15 27.40
C LEU A 140 11.99 -56.18 28.51
N HIS A 141 12.96 -55.88 29.37
CA HIS A 141 13.25 -56.60 30.61
C HIS A 141 13.01 -55.69 31.82
N VAL A 142 12.39 -56.22 32.87
CA VAL A 142 12.12 -55.46 34.10
C VAL A 142 12.65 -56.24 35.29
N ALA A 143 13.50 -55.60 36.09
CA ALA A 143 14.14 -56.16 37.28
C ALA A 143 13.89 -55.27 38.51
N GLY A 144 14.14 -55.79 39.72
CA GLY A 144 13.94 -55.02 40.96
C GLY A 144 12.47 -54.87 41.37
N LEU A 145 11.58 -55.76 40.91
CA LEU A 145 10.15 -55.66 41.17
C LEU A 145 9.81 -55.76 42.68
N PRO A 146 8.93 -54.88 43.20
CA PRO A 146 8.40 -54.99 44.57
C PRO A 146 7.71 -56.34 44.81
N LYS A 147 7.67 -56.79 46.06
CA LYS A 147 6.90 -57.98 46.43
C LYS A 147 5.44 -57.83 46.01
N GLY A 148 4.92 -58.77 45.21
CA GLY A 148 3.56 -58.73 44.67
C GLY A 148 3.40 -57.99 43.34
N ALA A 149 4.47 -57.40 42.79
CA ALA A 149 4.51 -56.95 41.41
C ALA A 149 4.89 -58.11 40.46
N ARG A 150 4.39 -58.05 39.22
CA ARG A 150 4.72 -58.98 38.14
C ARG A 150 4.86 -58.23 36.82
N TRP A 151 5.85 -58.62 36.02
CA TRP A 151 6.05 -58.12 34.66
C TRP A 151 5.54 -59.15 33.66
N ASP A 152 4.71 -58.71 32.71
CA ASP A 152 4.30 -59.50 31.56
C ASP A 152 5.08 -59.02 30.31
N PRO A 153 6.06 -59.81 29.84
CA PRO A 153 6.90 -59.44 28.70
C PRO A 153 6.18 -59.56 27.35
N ILE A 154 4.97 -60.13 27.27
CA ILE A 154 4.18 -60.22 26.02
C ILE A 154 3.30 -58.98 25.89
N THR A 155 2.59 -58.62 26.96
CA THR A 155 1.71 -57.43 26.94
C THR A 155 2.43 -56.14 27.31
N HIS A 156 3.72 -56.21 27.65
CA HIS A 156 4.56 -55.13 28.14
C HIS A 156 3.96 -54.41 29.36
N ARG A 157 3.25 -55.15 30.22
CA ARG A 157 2.56 -54.59 31.39
C ARG A 157 3.20 -55.00 32.70
N LEU A 158 3.59 -54.00 33.47
CA LEU A 158 3.88 -54.13 34.88
C LEU A 158 2.59 -54.08 35.67
N HIS A 159 2.26 -55.18 36.35
CA HIS A 159 1.14 -55.26 37.27
C HIS A 159 1.64 -55.23 38.70
N PHE A 160 1.07 -54.37 39.53
CA PHE A 160 1.45 -54.29 40.94
C PHE A 160 0.22 -53.99 41.80
N ASN A 161 0.00 -54.79 42.85
CA ASN A 161 -1.07 -54.56 43.81
C ASN A 161 -0.47 -54.35 45.20
N PRO A 162 -0.10 -53.12 45.57
CA PRO A 162 0.56 -52.82 46.83
C PRO A 162 -0.33 -53.13 48.03
N ARG A 163 0.24 -53.77 49.04
CA ARG A 163 -0.40 -54.08 50.31
C ARG A 163 -0.16 -52.96 51.33
N ALA A 164 -0.90 -53.00 52.44
CA ALA A 164 -0.84 -51.96 53.48
C ALA A 164 0.55 -51.79 54.11
N ASP A 165 1.36 -52.84 54.16
CA ASP A 165 2.75 -52.83 54.64
C ASP A 165 3.76 -52.25 53.63
N GLN A 166 3.31 -51.96 52.41
CA GLN A 166 4.09 -51.32 51.37
C GLN A 166 3.78 -49.81 51.28
N GLY A 167 2.80 -49.30 52.03
CA GLY A 167 2.48 -47.87 52.06
C GLY A 167 3.63 -47.01 52.58
N ASP A 168 3.75 -45.82 51.99
CA ASP A 168 4.76 -44.79 52.22
C ASP A 168 6.20 -45.25 51.93
N ARG A 169 6.35 -46.08 50.88
CA ARG A 169 7.65 -46.63 50.45
C ARG A 169 7.84 -46.46 48.96
N ALA A 170 9.03 -46.02 48.58
CA ALA A 170 9.47 -46.02 47.19
C ALA A 170 10.25 -47.29 46.85
N PHE A 171 10.05 -47.81 45.64
CA PHE A 171 10.74 -48.96 45.09
C PHE A 171 11.41 -48.59 43.77
N LEU A 172 12.69 -48.91 43.63
CA LEU A 172 13.44 -48.70 42.39
C LEU A 172 13.35 -49.96 41.52
N VAL A 173 12.71 -49.83 40.36
CA VAL A 173 12.58 -50.88 39.35
C VAL A 173 13.50 -50.54 38.18
N GLU A 174 14.31 -51.47 37.72
CA GLU A 174 15.15 -51.25 36.54
C GLU A 174 14.41 -51.73 35.29
N VAL A 175 14.15 -50.81 34.35
CA VAL A 175 13.59 -51.13 33.03
C VAL A 175 14.74 -51.14 32.04
N ARG A 176 14.95 -52.26 31.35
CA ARG A 176 15.98 -52.41 30.32
C ARG A 176 15.32 -52.70 28.97
N ALA A 177 15.65 -51.90 27.95
CA ALA A 177 15.25 -52.14 26.57
C ALA A 177 16.45 -52.60 25.75
N THR A 178 16.25 -53.58 24.87
CA THR A 178 17.28 -54.07 23.94
C THR A 178 16.67 -54.34 22.57
N ASP A 179 17.39 -53.98 21.51
CA ASP A 179 17.08 -54.31 20.11
C ASP A 179 17.83 -55.58 19.65
N GLY A 180 18.58 -56.22 20.55
CA GLY A 180 19.45 -57.36 20.25
C GLY A 180 20.88 -56.99 19.86
N ILE A 181 21.19 -55.69 19.71
CA ILE A 181 22.52 -55.15 19.38
C ILE A 181 23.04 -54.31 20.56
N GLN A 182 22.23 -53.39 21.07
CA GLN A 182 22.51 -52.51 22.20
C GLN A 182 21.38 -52.58 23.23
N ALA A 183 21.69 -52.21 24.48
CA ALA A 183 20.69 -52.17 25.54
C ALA A 183 20.83 -50.91 26.40
N VAL A 184 19.70 -50.25 26.66
CA VAL A 184 19.58 -49.10 27.56
C VAL A 184 18.83 -49.50 28.83
N ALA A 185 19.19 -48.91 29.96
CA ALA A 185 18.49 -49.09 31.23
C ALA A 185 17.98 -47.74 31.75
N LEU A 186 16.76 -47.73 32.29
CA LEU A 186 16.10 -46.60 32.92
C LEU A 186 15.60 -47.02 34.31
N PRO A 187 16.03 -46.34 35.39
CA PRO A 187 15.44 -46.55 36.71
C PRO A 187 14.03 -45.95 36.77
N LEU A 188 13.05 -46.79 37.12
CA LEU A 188 11.66 -46.43 37.39
C LEU A 188 11.42 -46.39 38.90
N LEU A 189 11.05 -45.24 39.44
CA LEU A 189 10.65 -45.11 40.84
C LEU A 189 9.14 -45.40 40.97
N LEU A 190 8.78 -46.44 41.73
CA LEU A 190 7.40 -46.70 42.15
C LEU A 190 7.19 -46.21 43.57
N ASP A 191 6.47 -45.12 43.75
CA ASP A 191 6.17 -44.57 45.06
C ASP A 191 4.81 -45.08 45.56
N VAL A 192 4.80 -45.91 46.61
CA VAL A 192 3.58 -46.47 47.16
C VAL A 192 3.09 -45.57 48.27
N VAL A 193 1.91 -45.00 48.11
CA VAL A 193 1.29 -44.09 49.09
C VAL A 193 0.03 -44.70 49.67
N ARG A 194 -0.35 -44.33 50.90
CA ARG A 194 -1.62 -44.77 51.49
C ARG A 194 -2.84 -44.07 50.90
N SER A 195 -2.65 -42.87 50.36
CA SER A 195 -3.66 -42.07 49.68
C SER A 195 -2.97 -41.26 48.59
N PRO A 196 -3.62 -41.00 47.43
CA PRO A 196 -3.03 -40.14 46.41
C PRO A 196 -2.78 -38.74 47.00
N PRO A 197 -1.73 -38.03 46.58
CA PRO A 197 -1.55 -36.64 46.96
C PRO A 197 -2.78 -35.82 46.53
N PRO A 198 -3.23 -34.85 47.34
CA PRO A 198 -4.36 -34.01 46.96
C PRO A 198 -4.04 -33.26 45.67
N MET A 199 -4.95 -33.30 44.70
CA MET A 199 -4.83 -32.50 43.48
C MET A 199 -4.92 -31.03 43.88
N THR A 200 -3.92 -30.24 43.50
CA THR A 200 -3.91 -28.79 43.71
C THR A 200 -3.58 -28.08 42.41
N VAL A 201 -4.25 -26.98 42.13
CA VAL A 201 -3.92 -26.07 41.02
C VAL A 201 -3.37 -24.80 41.64
N ARG A 202 -2.15 -24.43 41.26
CA ARG A 202 -1.45 -23.25 41.79
C ARG A 202 -1.57 -22.07 40.86
N ALA A 203 -1.61 -22.32 39.55
CA ALA A 203 -1.73 -21.28 38.55
C ALA A 203 -2.55 -21.77 37.35
N VAL A 204 -3.29 -20.83 36.76
CA VAL A 204 -3.93 -20.96 35.46
C VAL A 204 -3.46 -19.78 34.61
N GLN A 205 -2.83 -20.06 33.47
CA GLN A 205 -2.22 -19.03 32.63
C GLN A 205 -2.61 -19.23 31.16
N PRO A 206 -2.86 -18.14 30.41
CA PRO A 206 -2.92 -16.75 30.86
C PRO A 206 -4.22 -16.43 31.62
N ASN A 207 -4.15 -15.58 32.66
CA ASN A 207 -5.30 -14.94 33.29
C ASN A 207 -4.95 -13.47 33.61
N PRO A 208 -5.50 -12.46 32.90
CA PRO A 208 -6.60 -12.55 31.94
C PRO A 208 -6.23 -13.27 30.63
N ALA A 209 -7.12 -14.15 30.17
CA ALA A 209 -7.01 -14.92 28.94
C ALA A 209 -7.34 -14.07 27.69
N PRO A 210 -6.79 -14.41 26.50
CA PRO A 210 -7.20 -13.78 25.26
C PRO A 210 -8.68 -14.10 24.98
N GLY A 211 -9.43 -13.14 24.42
CA GLY A 211 -10.74 -13.40 23.83
C GLY A 211 -10.60 -13.93 22.40
N GLY A 212 -11.74 -14.34 21.82
CA GLY A 212 -11.82 -14.66 20.39
C GLY A 212 -11.85 -16.16 20.12
N LEU A 213 -11.12 -16.61 19.09
CA LEU A 213 -11.09 -18.00 18.67
C LEU A 213 -10.49 -18.92 19.76
N THR A 214 -10.37 -20.21 19.43
CA THR A 214 -9.91 -21.24 20.36
C THR A 214 -8.50 -20.98 20.89
N PHE A 215 -8.32 -21.04 22.21
CA PHE A 215 -7.03 -20.88 22.88
C PHE A 215 -6.79 -21.98 23.93
N TRP A 216 -5.57 -22.04 24.46
CA TRP A 216 -5.18 -23.00 25.49
C TRP A 216 -4.90 -22.29 26.81
N LEU A 217 -5.43 -22.85 27.90
CA LEU A 217 -5.01 -22.54 29.26
C LEU A 217 -4.01 -23.58 29.74
N GLU A 218 -2.92 -23.13 30.35
CA GLU A 218 -1.99 -23.96 31.11
C GLU A 218 -2.44 -24.00 32.57
N LEU A 219 -2.62 -25.19 33.11
CA LEU A 219 -2.87 -25.42 34.53
C LEU A 219 -1.62 -26.06 35.14
N GLU A 220 -1.02 -25.36 36.11
CA GLU A 220 0.14 -25.80 36.86
C GLU A 220 -0.28 -26.18 38.27
N GLY A 221 0.19 -27.33 38.74
CA GLY A 221 -0.29 -27.92 39.98
C GLY A 221 0.40 -29.22 40.36
N GLU A 222 0.04 -29.76 41.51
CA GLU A 222 0.49 -31.09 41.95
C GLU A 222 -0.66 -32.10 41.87
N GLY A 223 -0.34 -33.35 41.57
CA GLY A 223 -1.34 -34.43 41.50
C GLY A 223 -2.30 -34.31 40.30
N LEU A 224 -1.96 -33.53 39.27
CA LEU A 224 -2.72 -33.45 38.01
C LEU A 224 -2.65 -34.79 37.26
N THR A 225 -3.80 -35.30 36.84
CA THR A 225 -3.92 -36.58 36.12
C THR A 225 -4.73 -36.41 34.84
N SER A 226 -4.69 -37.41 33.96
CA SER A 226 -5.52 -37.45 32.75
C SER A 226 -7.02 -37.61 33.02
N SER A 227 -7.40 -37.87 34.29
CA SER A 227 -8.80 -37.93 34.73
C SER A 227 -9.30 -36.61 35.30
N ALA A 228 -8.44 -35.58 35.40
CA ALA A 228 -8.86 -34.24 35.79
C ALA A 228 -9.84 -33.69 34.75
N GLN A 229 -10.96 -33.15 35.20
CA GLN A 229 -11.93 -32.49 34.32
C GLN A 229 -11.82 -30.99 34.53
N VAL A 230 -11.67 -30.24 33.44
CA VAL A 230 -11.69 -28.76 33.49
C VAL A 230 -13.00 -28.31 32.86
N ARG A 231 -13.72 -27.41 33.53
CA ARG A 231 -14.95 -26.79 33.00
C ARG A 231 -14.87 -25.27 33.06
N LEU A 232 -15.45 -24.64 32.05
CA LEU A 232 -15.71 -23.21 31.98
C LEU A 232 -17.23 -23.00 32.02
N GLY A 233 -17.76 -22.55 33.15
CA GLY A 233 -19.19 -22.63 33.44
C GLY A 233 -19.69 -24.07 33.38
N ASP A 234 -20.76 -24.30 32.61
CA ASP A 234 -21.33 -25.62 32.40
C ASP A 234 -20.60 -26.44 31.31
N GLN A 235 -19.63 -25.83 30.62
CA GLN A 235 -18.96 -26.47 29.49
C GLN A 235 -17.69 -27.21 29.93
N ALA A 236 -17.66 -28.53 29.70
CA ALA A 236 -16.44 -29.33 29.84
C ALA A 236 -15.44 -29.02 28.70
N LEU A 237 -14.18 -28.80 29.07
CA LEU A 237 -13.09 -28.50 28.14
C LEU A 237 -12.33 -29.76 27.75
N VAL A 238 -11.76 -29.76 26.54
CA VAL A 238 -10.84 -30.81 26.11
C VAL A 238 -9.48 -30.58 26.77
N THR A 239 -8.97 -31.58 27.48
CA THR A 239 -7.72 -31.45 28.23
C THR A 239 -6.62 -32.36 27.71
N GLU A 240 -5.38 -31.88 27.70
CA GLU A 240 -4.18 -32.63 27.34
C GLU A 240 -3.19 -32.64 28.51
N LEU A 241 -2.78 -33.83 28.95
CA LEU A 241 -1.76 -33.99 29.98
C LEU A 241 -0.39 -34.18 29.33
N SER A 242 0.58 -33.38 29.76
CA SER A 242 1.99 -33.52 29.37
C SER A 242 2.88 -33.58 30.61
N THR A 243 4.05 -34.19 30.48
CA THR A 243 5.08 -34.22 31.52
C THR A 243 6.21 -33.26 31.13
N GLY A 244 6.52 -32.32 32.02
CA GLY A 244 7.64 -31.39 31.84
C GLY A 244 9.00 -32.05 32.06
N PRO A 245 10.12 -31.34 31.76
CA PRO A 245 11.49 -31.86 31.89
C PRO A 245 11.87 -32.37 33.29
N GLU A 246 11.15 -31.94 34.32
CA GLU A 246 11.36 -32.32 35.72
C GLU A 246 10.33 -33.34 36.24
N GLY A 247 9.53 -33.94 35.36
CA GLY A 247 8.48 -34.91 35.74
C GLY A 247 7.22 -34.27 36.34
N GLN A 248 7.11 -32.94 36.36
CA GLN A 248 5.87 -32.25 36.75
C GLN A 248 4.81 -32.40 35.67
N ALA A 249 3.60 -32.80 36.08
CA ALA A 249 2.44 -32.88 35.21
C ALA A 249 1.92 -31.47 34.88
N ARG A 250 1.76 -31.17 33.59
CA ARG A 250 1.11 -29.95 33.08
C ARG A 250 -0.17 -30.34 32.35
N LEU A 251 -1.29 -29.73 32.75
CA LEU A 251 -2.58 -29.95 32.13
C LEU A 251 -2.94 -28.74 31.28
N ARG A 252 -3.13 -28.94 29.97
CA ARG A 252 -3.64 -27.90 29.08
C ARG A 252 -5.13 -28.08 28.90
N ALA A 253 -5.91 -27.01 28.92
CA ALA A 253 -7.35 -27.04 28.63
C ALA A 253 -7.67 -26.17 27.40
N ARG A 254 -8.33 -26.77 26.40
CA ARG A 254 -8.74 -26.09 25.17
C ARG A 254 -10.02 -25.32 25.42
N VAL A 255 -9.94 -24.00 25.42
CA VAL A 255 -11.08 -23.11 25.56
C VAL A 255 -11.64 -22.81 24.16
N PRO A 256 -12.94 -23.03 23.90
CA PRO A 256 -13.57 -22.70 22.60
C PRO A 256 -13.64 -21.19 22.40
N ALA A 257 -14.27 -20.75 21.29
CA ALA A 257 -14.51 -19.33 21.09
C ALA A 257 -15.31 -18.75 22.26
N THR A 258 -14.73 -17.76 22.94
CA THR A 258 -15.26 -17.19 24.18
C THR A 258 -15.10 -15.68 24.15
N GLY A 259 -16.21 -14.96 24.34
CA GLY A 259 -16.21 -13.51 24.38
C GLY A 259 -15.73 -12.96 25.73
N ARG A 260 -15.43 -11.67 25.76
CA ARG A 260 -14.96 -10.96 26.95
C ARG A 260 -15.86 -11.15 28.18
N GLY A 261 -15.26 -11.09 29.35
CA GLY A 261 -15.98 -11.11 30.62
C GLY A 261 -15.36 -12.05 31.66
N GLU A 262 -16.07 -12.24 32.75
CA GLU A 262 -15.67 -13.15 33.83
C GLU A 262 -16.37 -14.50 33.67
N HIS A 263 -15.59 -15.55 33.54
CA HIS A 263 -16.08 -16.91 33.35
C HIS A 263 -15.63 -17.81 34.51
N PRO A 264 -16.53 -18.54 35.17
CA PRO A 264 -16.14 -19.44 36.25
C PRO A 264 -15.37 -20.63 35.67
N LEU A 265 -14.16 -20.87 36.16
CA LEU A 265 -13.30 -21.99 35.78
C LEU A 265 -13.16 -22.93 36.98
N GLU A 266 -13.48 -24.20 36.77
CA GLU A 266 -13.37 -25.22 37.80
C GLU A 266 -12.59 -26.43 37.31
N VAL A 267 -11.80 -26.99 38.21
CA VAL A 267 -11.05 -28.22 38.00
C VAL A 267 -11.58 -29.26 38.96
N LEU A 268 -11.98 -30.41 38.44
CA LEU A 268 -12.58 -31.49 39.19
C LEU A 268 -11.67 -32.72 39.18
N SER A 269 -11.58 -33.36 40.34
CA SER A 269 -10.98 -34.68 40.51
C SER A 269 -12.05 -35.65 40.99
N ALA A 270 -12.27 -36.74 40.25
CA ALA A 270 -13.32 -37.73 40.54
C ALA A 270 -14.72 -37.13 40.78
N GLY A 271 -15.06 -36.06 40.05
CA GLY A 271 -16.35 -35.38 40.15
C GLY A 271 -16.46 -34.35 41.28
N VAL A 272 -15.40 -34.12 42.05
CA VAL A 272 -15.34 -33.11 43.12
C VAL A 272 -14.51 -31.92 42.65
N VAL A 273 -15.03 -30.70 42.82
CA VAL A 273 -14.28 -29.46 42.54
C VAL A 273 -13.11 -29.35 43.51
N VAL A 274 -11.89 -29.42 42.98
CA VAL A 274 -10.64 -29.28 43.75
C VAL A 274 -10.01 -27.89 43.60
N HIS A 275 -10.38 -27.17 42.55
CA HIS A 275 -9.99 -25.78 42.33
C HIS A 275 -11.12 -25.03 41.65
N ALA A 276 -11.36 -23.80 42.07
CA ALA A 276 -12.32 -22.90 41.46
C ALA A 276 -11.71 -21.49 41.43
N GLN A 277 -11.79 -20.84 40.28
CA GLN A 277 -11.37 -19.45 40.13
C GLN A 277 -12.16 -18.77 39.01
N THR A 278 -12.14 -17.44 39.00
CA THR A 278 -12.63 -16.66 37.87
C THR A 278 -11.54 -16.56 36.80
N LEU A 279 -11.90 -16.89 35.56
CA LEU A 279 -11.11 -16.59 34.37
C LEU A 279 -11.61 -15.27 33.78
N ALA A 280 -10.79 -14.23 33.84
CA ALA A 280 -11.07 -13.00 33.11
C ALA A 280 -10.67 -13.18 31.64
N VAL A 281 -11.60 -12.95 30.71
CA VAL A 281 -11.37 -13.03 29.26
C VAL A 281 -11.38 -11.61 28.71
N LYS A 282 -10.33 -11.25 27.98
CA LYS A 282 -10.20 -9.94 27.29
C LYS A 282 -11.14 -9.86 26.09
N ASN A 283 -11.20 -8.69 25.46
CA ASN A 283 -11.86 -8.51 24.17
C ASN A 283 -11.34 -9.49 23.12
N ALA A 284 -12.22 -10.03 22.27
CA ALA A 284 -11.78 -10.74 21.09
C ALA A 284 -11.32 -9.74 20.02
N PRO A 285 -10.16 -9.94 19.39
CA PRO A 285 -9.82 -9.17 18.22
C PRO A 285 -10.83 -9.40 17.10
N PRO A 286 -11.14 -8.36 16.31
CA PRO A 286 -12.04 -8.51 15.18
C PRO A 286 -11.45 -9.46 14.16
N MET A 287 -12.32 -10.11 13.39
CA MET A 287 -11.94 -10.96 12.28
C MET A 287 -12.21 -10.23 10.96
N VAL A 288 -11.36 -10.45 9.97
CA VAL A 288 -11.52 -9.93 8.62
C VAL A 288 -11.34 -11.05 7.61
N ARG A 289 -12.18 -11.06 6.59
CA ARG A 289 -12.05 -11.91 5.40
C ARG A 289 -11.72 -11.01 4.24
N VAL A 290 -10.49 -11.13 3.77
CA VAL A 290 -10.03 -10.56 2.51
C VAL A 290 -10.29 -11.56 1.37
N PRO A 291 -10.45 -11.08 0.14
CA PRO A 291 -10.40 -11.96 -1.03
C PRO A 291 -9.02 -12.62 -1.15
N ASP A 292 -8.94 -13.70 -1.92
CA ASP A 292 -7.67 -14.20 -2.43
C ASP A 292 -6.99 -13.13 -3.31
N ASP A 293 -5.72 -13.34 -3.66
CA ASP A 293 -5.00 -12.45 -4.57
C ASP A 293 -5.79 -12.21 -5.86
N LEU A 294 -6.04 -10.93 -6.15
CA LEU A 294 -6.88 -10.48 -7.25
C LEU A 294 -6.04 -10.20 -8.49
N GLU A 295 -6.63 -10.47 -9.66
CA GLU A 295 -6.06 -10.09 -10.94
C GLU A 295 -7.09 -9.32 -11.77
N VAL A 296 -6.64 -8.29 -12.48
CA VAL A 296 -7.48 -7.47 -13.35
C VAL A 296 -6.70 -7.05 -14.59
N ASP A 297 -7.36 -7.07 -15.75
CA ASP A 297 -6.80 -6.53 -17.00
C ASP A 297 -6.94 -5.00 -17.02
N GLU A 298 -6.04 -4.31 -17.70
CA GLU A 298 -6.13 -2.87 -17.88
C GLU A 298 -7.46 -2.44 -18.51
N GLU A 299 -7.92 -1.23 -18.19
CA GLU A 299 -9.17 -0.65 -18.68
C GLU A 299 -10.45 -1.43 -18.31
N THR A 300 -10.34 -2.45 -17.46
CA THR A 300 -11.46 -3.27 -16.96
C THR A 300 -11.75 -2.94 -15.50
N GLU A 301 -13.02 -2.96 -15.10
CA GLU A 301 -13.43 -2.72 -13.71
C GLU A 301 -13.29 -4.00 -12.87
N LEU A 302 -12.60 -3.87 -11.73
CA LEU A 302 -12.55 -4.84 -10.63
C LEU A 302 -13.46 -4.35 -9.51
N VAL A 303 -14.33 -5.24 -9.05
CA VAL A 303 -15.13 -5.05 -7.84
C VAL A 303 -14.91 -6.24 -6.91
N ALA A 304 -14.51 -5.96 -5.68
CA ALA A 304 -14.34 -6.97 -4.63
C ALA A 304 -15.07 -6.55 -3.35
N HIS A 305 -15.43 -7.55 -2.54
CA HIS A 305 -16.11 -7.34 -1.26
C HIS A 305 -15.26 -7.90 -0.13
N LEU A 306 -15.06 -7.09 0.91
CA LEU A 306 -14.39 -7.48 2.14
C LEU A 306 -15.41 -7.50 3.27
N GLU A 307 -15.25 -8.46 4.17
CA GLU A 307 -16.14 -8.64 5.32
C GLU A 307 -15.33 -8.62 6.61
N ALA A 308 -15.86 -7.98 7.64
CA ALA A 308 -15.33 -8.05 8.98
C ALA A 308 -16.45 -8.37 9.97
N TRP A 309 -16.11 -9.12 11.01
CA TRP A 309 -17.05 -9.48 12.06
C TRP A 309 -16.33 -9.59 13.41
N ASP A 310 -17.11 -9.40 14.46
CA ASP A 310 -16.65 -9.43 15.84
C ASP A 310 -17.42 -10.51 16.60
N LEU A 311 -16.75 -11.23 17.51
CA LEU A 311 -17.38 -12.33 18.24
C LEU A 311 -18.42 -11.79 19.25
N GLU A 312 -18.15 -10.64 19.85
CA GLU A 312 -19.00 -9.94 20.82
C GLU A 312 -20.01 -9.00 20.16
N GLN A 313 -20.00 -8.91 18.82
CA GLN A 313 -20.82 -7.99 18.02
C GLN A 313 -20.57 -6.52 18.35
N ASP A 314 -19.34 -6.18 18.72
CA ASP A 314 -18.96 -4.78 18.89
C ASP A 314 -19.03 -4.02 17.56
N PRO A 315 -19.28 -2.69 17.60
CA PRO A 315 -19.21 -1.86 16.41
C PRO A 315 -17.84 -1.90 15.76
N LEU A 316 -17.80 -2.21 14.46
CA LEU A 316 -16.57 -2.31 13.69
C LEU A 316 -16.38 -1.17 12.70
N ARG A 317 -15.09 -0.86 12.49
CA ARG A 317 -14.59 -0.09 11.36
C ARG A 317 -13.75 -1.02 10.48
N LEU A 318 -14.02 -0.99 9.18
CA LEU A 318 -13.24 -1.72 8.19
C LEU A 318 -12.64 -0.69 7.25
N THR A 319 -11.33 -0.71 7.09
CA THR A 319 -10.62 0.19 6.18
C THR A 319 -9.63 -0.57 5.33
N VAL A 320 -9.24 0.03 4.22
CA VAL A 320 -8.19 -0.49 3.33
C VAL A 320 -7.19 0.62 3.05
N THR A 321 -5.94 0.40 3.41
CA THR A 321 -4.81 1.30 3.11
C THR A 321 -4.00 0.77 1.94
N ASP A 322 -3.07 1.59 1.45
CA ASP A 322 -2.16 1.24 0.34
C ASP A 322 -2.89 0.87 -0.96
N LEU A 323 -4.05 1.51 -1.16
CA LEU A 323 -4.85 1.35 -2.37
C LEU A 323 -4.03 1.74 -3.61
N PRO A 324 -4.10 0.96 -4.70
CA PRO A 324 -3.58 1.39 -5.99
C PRO A 324 -4.13 2.78 -6.36
N PRO A 325 -3.36 3.65 -7.02
CA PRO A 325 -3.87 4.92 -7.53
C PRO A 325 -5.12 4.71 -8.37
N GLY A 326 -6.20 5.44 -8.05
CA GLY A 326 -7.51 5.29 -8.68
C GLY A 326 -8.44 4.22 -8.10
N ALA A 327 -7.98 3.40 -7.15
CA ALA A 327 -8.83 2.47 -6.41
C ALA A 327 -9.57 3.17 -5.26
N ARG A 328 -10.76 2.67 -4.90
CA ARG A 328 -11.61 3.20 -3.84
C ARG A 328 -12.16 2.08 -2.98
N PHE A 329 -12.22 2.32 -1.67
CA PHE A 329 -12.88 1.43 -0.73
C PHE A 329 -14.03 2.16 -0.05
N ASP A 330 -15.25 1.65 -0.23
CA ASP A 330 -16.43 2.09 0.49
C ASP A 330 -16.60 1.23 1.75
N GLU A 331 -16.26 1.83 2.88
CA GLU A 331 -16.37 1.19 4.19
C GLU A 331 -17.81 0.77 4.54
N ALA A 332 -18.82 1.52 4.12
CA ALA A 332 -20.21 1.23 4.50
C ALA A 332 -20.74 -0.05 3.84
N THR A 333 -20.26 -0.36 2.63
CA THR A 333 -20.66 -1.55 1.87
C THR A 333 -19.58 -2.63 1.80
N GLY A 334 -18.39 -2.37 2.36
CA GLY A 334 -17.22 -3.25 2.24
C GLY A 334 -16.72 -3.41 0.80
N ARG A 335 -17.07 -2.48 -0.11
CA ARG A 335 -16.85 -2.61 -1.55
C ARG A 335 -15.57 -1.90 -1.98
N LEU A 336 -14.63 -2.67 -2.51
CA LEU A 336 -13.44 -2.20 -3.20
C LEU A 336 -13.74 -2.09 -4.70
N THR A 337 -13.51 -0.92 -5.29
CA THR A 337 -13.57 -0.71 -6.75
C THR A 337 -12.23 -0.23 -7.29
N PHE A 338 -11.82 -0.77 -8.43
CA PHE A 338 -10.59 -0.38 -9.09
C PHE A 338 -10.71 -0.59 -10.59
N ARG A 339 -10.32 0.42 -11.38
CA ARG A 339 -10.19 0.30 -12.82
C ARG A 339 -8.79 0.79 -13.20
N PRO A 340 -7.79 -0.10 -13.32
CA PRO A 340 -6.44 0.29 -13.72
C PRO A 340 -6.46 0.86 -15.14
N ASP A 341 -5.59 1.83 -15.41
CA ASP A 341 -5.28 2.21 -16.79
C ASP A 341 -4.00 1.54 -17.29
N PHE A 342 -3.70 1.73 -18.57
CA PHE A 342 -2.61 1.01 -19.23
C PHE A 342 -1.19 1.30 -18.70
N ILE A 343 -0.97 2.40 -17.97
CA ILE A 343 0.34 2.66 -17.33
C ILE A 343 0.50 1.86 -16.03
N GLN A 344 -0.60 1.31 -15.50
CA GLN A 344 -0.59 0.44 -14.33
C GLN A 344 -0.35 -1.04 -14.70
N GLY A 345 -0.30 -1.40 -15.99
CA GLY A 345 -0.01 -2.74 -16.49
C GLY A 345 1.27 -3.34 -15.92
N GLY A 346 1.22 -4.62 -15.56
CA GLY A 346 2.36 -5.38 -15.05
C GLY A 346 2.74 -5.06 -13.60
N ARG A 347 1.98 -4.20 -12.91
CA ARG A 347 2.22 -3.84 -11.51
C ARG A 347 1.40 -4.69 -10.55
N THR A 348 2.01 -5.03 -9.42
CA THR A 348 1.32 -5.67 -8.28
C THR A 348 1.32 -4.70 -7.10
N TYR A 349 0.15 -4.55 -6.49
CA TYR A 349 -0.05 -3.71 -5.31
C TYR A 349 -0.40 -4.60 -4.11
N THR A 350 0.22 -4.34 -2.97
CA THR A 350 -0.10 -5.01 -1.69
C THR A 350 -0.93 -4.06 -0.84
N LEU A 351 -2.16 -4.46 -0.55
CA LEU A 351 -3.13 -3.69 0.22
C LEU A 351 -3.21 -4.26 1.64
N GLN A 352 -3.61 -3.43 2.61
CA GLN A 352 -3.84 -3.85 3.98
C GLN A 352 -5.30 -3.61 4.35
N ALA A 353 -6.06 -4.68 4.63
CA ALA A 353 -7.40 -4.56 5.20
C ALA A 353 -7.30 -4.51 6.72
N GLU A 354 -7.75 -3.42 7.33
CA GLU A 354 -7.76 -3.23 8.78
C GLU A 354 -9.19 -3.26 9.31
N ALA A 355 -9.51 -4.27 10.12
CA ALA A 355 -10.72 -4.31 10.94
C ALA A 355 -10.39 -3.87 12.36
N ARG A 356 -11.18 -2.96 12.90
CA ARG A 356 -10.96 -2.34 14.21
C ARG A 356 -12.26 -2.26 14.99
N ASP A 357 -12.21 -2.71 16.25
CA ASP A 357 -13.25 -2.47 17.25
C ASP A 357 -12.80 -1.37 18.24
N HIS A 358 -13.39 -1.34 19.43
CA HIS A 358 -13.09 -0.35 20.46
C HIS A 358 -11.74 -0.55 21.18
N ALA A 359 -11.12 -1.73 21.07
CA ALA A 359 -9.94 -2.14 21.84
C ALA A 359 -8.82 -2.76 20.97
N ASP A 360 -9.16 -3.53 19.96
CA ASP A 360 -8.28 -4.36 19.15
C ASP A 360 -8.35 -4.01 17.65
N VAL A 361 -7.28 -4.39 16.95
CA VAL A 361 -7.10 -4.16 15.52
C VAL A 361 -6.58 -5.44 14.88
N ARG A 362 -7.17 -5.84 13.77
CA ARG A 362 -6.71 -6.93 12.92
C ARG A 362 -6.37 -6.41 11.53
N VAL A 363 -5.18 -6.73 11.06
CA VAL A 363 -4.70 -6.40 9.71
C VAL A 363 -4.49 -7.68 8.93
N GLU A 364 -5.06 -7.76 7.73
CA GLU A 364 -4.82 -8.85 6.78
C GLU A 364 -4.38 -8.27 5.42
N PRO A 365 -3.22 -8.68 4.89
CA PRO A 365 -2.77 -8.26 3.57
C PRO A 365 -3.41 -9.08 2.46
N PHE A 366 -3.56 -8.48 1.28
CA PHE A 366 -3.87 -9.17 0.03
C PHE A 366 -3.29 -8.38 -1.15
N THR A 367 -3.21 -8.98 -2.33
CA THR A 367 -2.65 -8.30 -3.51
C THR A 367 -3.64 -8.10 -4.65
N ILE A 368 -3.37 -7.09 -5.47
CA ILE A 368 -4.00 -6.89 -6.77
C ILE A 368 -2.89 -6.82 -7.81
N THR A 369 -2.91 -7.73 -8.79
CA THR A 369 -2.01 -7.71 -9.94
C THR A 369 -2.75 -7.20 -11.17
N VAL A 370 -2.23 -6.14 -11.77
CA VAL A 370 -2.72 -5.62 -13.05
C VAL A 370 -1.98 -6.33 -14.17
N ARG A 371 -2.70 -7.03 -15.03
CA ARG A 371 -2.09 -7.73 -16.17
C ARG A 371 -1.71 -6.72 -17.25
N ASP A 372 -0.50 -6.87 -17.79
CA ASP A 372 0.01 -6.05 -18.89
C ASP A 372 -0.53 -6.57 -20.24
N THR A 373 -1.78 -6.20 -20.54
CA THR A 373 -2.55 -6.62 -21.72
C THR A 373 -2.46 -5.62 -22.88
N ILE A 374 -2.17 -4.36 -22.58
CA ILE A 374 -2.07 -3.26 -23.53
C ILE A 374 -0.58 -2.86 -23.63
N GLN A 375 0.08 -3.31 -24.70
CA GLN A 375 1.52 -3.10 -24.90
C GLN A 375 1.81 -2.32 -26.19
N PRO A 376 1.68 -0.98 -26.17
CA PRO A 376 1.99 -0.18 -27.34
C PRO A 376 3.51 -0.21 -27.67
N PRO A 377 3.91 0.07 -28.93
CA PRO A 377 5.31 0.10 -29.30
C PRO A 377 6.11 1.10 -28.43
N PRO A 378 7.23 0.69 -27.80
CA PRO A 378 7.96 1.58 -26.92
C PRO A 378 8.56 2.76 -27.70
N PRO A 379 8.62 3.98 -27.11
CA PRO A 379 9.35 5.10 -27.68
C PRO A 379 10.82 4.75 -27.94
N GLU A 380 11.31 5.11 -29.13
CA GLU A 380 12.69 4.86 -29.56
C GLU A 380 13.53 6.13 -29.42
N VAL A 381 14.70 6.04 -28.78
CA VAL A 381 15.66 7.15 -28.72
C VAL A 381 16.35 7.26 -30.08
N THR A 382 16.09 8.33 -30.83
CA THR A 382 16.71 8.58 -32.14
C THR A 382 17.91 9.51 -32.06
N HIS A 383 17.95 10.35 -31.04
CA HIS A 383 19.08 11.22 -30.76
C HIS A 383 19.27 11.40 -29.26
N GLU A 384 20.54 11.48 -28.82
CA GLU A 384 20.93 11.76 -27.44
C GLU A 384 22.03 12.82 -27.47
N ALA A 385 21.85 13.86 -26.66
CA ALA A 385 22.85 14.90 -26.44
C ALA A 385 23.13 15.03 -24.94
N ARG A 386 24.41 14.96 -24.55
CA ARG A 386 24.84 15.08 -23.16
C ARG A 386 25.18 16.53 -22.83
N MET A 387 24.50 17.08 -21.84
CA MET A 387 24.77 18.38 -21.23
C MET A 387 25.58 18.21 -19.94
N ALA A 388 25.86 19.31 -19.24
CA ALA A 388 26.65 19.27 -18.01
C ALA A 388 25.95 18.49 -16.87
N ASP A 389 24.63 18.64 -16.75
CA ASP A 389 23.80 18.15 -15.65
C ASP A 389 22.65 17.22 -16.09
N HIS A 390 22.41 17.06 -17.40
CA HIS A 390 21.35 16.20 -17.94
C HIS A 390 21.70 15.58 -19.30
N LEU A 391 20.93 14.57 -19.70
CA LEU A 391 20.78 14.13 -21.09
C LEU A 391 19.54 14.78 -21.69
N GLN A 392 19.65 15.18 -22.95
CA GLN A 392 18.52 15.55 -23.78
C GLN A 392 18.30 14.48 -24.84
N LEU A 393 17.11 13.86 -24.81
CA LEU A 393 16.73 12.78 -25.71
C LEU A 393 15.69 13.28 -26.71
N THR A 394 15.88 12.95 -27.98
CA THR A 394 14.81 12.98 -28.98
C THR A 394 14.28 11.57 -29.14
N LEU A 395 12.97 11.42 -28.94
CA LEU A 395 12.25 10.18 -29.05
C LEU A 395 11.39 10.17 -30.31
N ARG A 396 11.25 8.98 -30.89
CA ARG A 396 10.28 8.67 -31.91
C ARG A 396 9.24 7.72 -31.33
N GLN A 397 8.00 8.17 -31.29
CA GLN A 397 6.86 7.38 -30.82
C GLN A 397 6.06 6.90 -32.03
N ARG A 398 6.20 5.61 -32.37
CA ARG A 398 5.43 4.96 -33.43
C ARG A 398 4.12 4.42 -32.85
N THR A 399 2.99 4.76 -33.46
CA THR A 399 1.68 4.36 -32.95
C THR A 399 1.25 2.98 -33.42
N ASP A 400 0.45 2.31 -32.61
CA ASP A 400 -0.38 1.17 -32.98
C ASP A 400 -1.87 1.59 -32.95
N GLY A 401 -2.80 0.63 -33.00
CA GLY A 401 -4.24 0.89 -32.94
C GLY A 401 -4.76 1.31 -31.55
N PHE A 402 -3.91 1.31 -30.52
CA PHE A 402 -4.25 1.85 -29.20
C PHE A 402 -3.82 3.31 -29.07
N LEU A 403 -2.62 3.66 -29.57
CA LEU A 403 -2.10 5.04 -29.53
C LEU A 403 -2.65 5.93 -30.65
N ASP A 404 -3.33 5.36 -31.63
CA ASP A 404 -3.90 6.06 -32.79
C ASP A 404 -5.09 5.27 -33.35
N SER A 405 -5.83 5.84 -34.29
CA SER A 405 -6.90 5.07 -34.94
C SER A 405 -6.34 3.89 -35.74
N PRO A 406 -7.06 2.77 -35.88
CA PRO A 406 -6.58 1.63 -36.66
C PRO A 406 -6.16 1.99 -38.10
N GLU A 407 -6.81 2.98 -38.70
CA GLU A 407 -6.50 3.48 -40.05
C GLU A 407 -5.22 4.33 -40.09
N GLN A 408 -4.86 4.99 -38.99
CA GLN A 408 -3.69 5.85 -38.85
C GLN A 408 -2.55 5.21 -38.05
N ALA A 409 -2.73 3.98 -37.56
CA ALA A 409 -1.71 3.22 -36.86
C ALA A 409 -0.41 3.13 -37.68
N GLY A 410 0.71 3.39 -37.01
CA GLY A 410 2.04 3.41 -37.61
C GLY A 410 2.56 4.80 -37.94
N ARG A 411 1.78 5.87 -37.69
CA ARG A 411 2.29 7.26 -37.65
C ARG A 411 3.39 7.37 -36.59
N GLU A 412 4.29 8.32 -36.82
CA GLU A 412 5.43 8.59 -35.94
C GLU A 412 5.34 10.02 -35.43
N PHE A 413 5.53 10.19 -34.13
CA PHE A 413 5.53 11.49 -33.47
C PHE A 413 6.85 11.69 -32.74
N GLU A 414 7.46 12.87 -32.91
CA GLU A 414 8.61 13.26 -32.11
C GLU A 414 8.15 13.59 -30.68
N ALA A 415 8.95 13.21 -29.69
CA ALA A 415 8.86 13.75 -28.35
C ALA A 415 10.27 14.04 -27.84
N ARG A 416 10.39 14.86 -26.80
CA ARG A 416 11.69 15.11 -26.17
C ARG A 416 11.66 14.86 -24.68
N VAL A 417 12.75 14.35 -24.16
CA VAL A 417 12.89 14.02 -22.75
C VAL A 417 14.20 14.59 -22.20
N VAL A 418 14.13 15.18 -21.01
CA VAL A 418 15.30 15.59 -20.22
C VAL A 418 15.46 14.59 -19.09
N VAL A 419 16.66 14.02 -18.98
CA VAL A 419 17.04 13.04 -17.95
C VAL A 419 18.17 13.61 -17.11
N PRO A 420 17.94 13.97 -15.84
CA PRO A 420 18.99 14.40 -14.92
C PRO A 420 20.09 13.35 -14.75
N LEU A 421 21.36 13.76 -14.73
CA LEU A 421 22.50 12.83 -14.60
C LEU A 421 22.72 12.33 -13.17
N ASP A 422 22.22 13.06 -12.17
CA ASP A 422 22.35 12.77 -10.73
C ASP A 422 21.11 12.06 -10.14
N ALA A 423 20.05 11.83 -10.93
CA ALA A 423 18.87 11.11 -10.46
C ALA A 423 19.15 9.62 -10.23
N THR A 424 18.81 9.12 -9.05
CA THR A 424 18.95 7.71 -8.66
C THR A 424 17.76 7.27 -7.80
N VAL A 425 17.61 5.97 -7.52
CA VAL A 425 16.57 5.47 -6.59
C VAL A 425 16.70 6.09 -5.18
N VAL A 426 17.92 6.43 -4.75
CA VAL A 426 18.18 7.04 -3.44
C VAL A 426 17.96 8.56 -3.48
N HIS A 427 18.12 9.18 -4.64
CA HIS A 427 17.91 10.60 -4.87
C HIS A 427 16.94 10.80 -6.05
N PRO A 428 15.65 10.43 -5.87
CA PRO A 428 14.69 10.52 -6.94
C PRO A 428 14.37 11.98 -7.24
N LYS A 429 14.08 12.28 -8.50
CA LYS A 429 13.67 13.61 -8.96
C LYS A 429 12.28 13.57 -9.55
N ALA A 430 11.58 14.69 -9.39
CA ALA A 430 10.26 14.88 -9.95
C ALA A 430 10.26 14.72 -11.48
N VAL A 431 9.08 14.43 -12.03
CA VAL A 431 8.81 14.39 -13.47
C VAL A 431 7.84 15.50 -13.82
N ARG A 432 8.14 16.28 -14.85
CA ARG A 432 7.22 17.32 -15.34
C ARG A 432 6.93 17.18 -16.83
N ILE A 433 5.65 17.10 -17.17
CA ILE A 433 5.15 17.02 -18.54
C ILE A 433 4.75 18.42 -19.00
N PHE A 434 5.37 18.90 -20.09
CA PHE A 434 5.12 20.22 -20.66
C PHE A 434 4.31 20.10 -21.95
N LEU A 435 3.06 20.54 -21.88
CA LEU A 435 2.13 20.53 -23.00
C LEU A 435 2.22 21.86 -23.75
N HIS A 436 2.54 21.81 -25.04
CA HIS A 436 2.65 22.99 -25.88
C HIS A 436 1.29 23.62 -26.24
N GLY A 437 1.33 24.91 -26.57
CA GLY A 437 0.20 25.66 -27.11
C GLY A 437 -0.12 25.31 -28.57
N PHE A 438 -1.15 25.93 -29.13
CA PHE A 438 -1.57 25.64 -30.50
C PHE A 438 -0.46 25.96 -31.53
N GLY A 439 -0.13 25.01 -32.39
CA GLY A 439 0.97 25.09 -33.38
C GLY A 439 2.37 25.01 -32.77
N GLY A 440 2.48 24.59 -31.51
CA GLY A 440 3.75 24.41 -30.82
C GLY A 440 4.45 23.10 -31.18
N GLU A 441 5.75 23.06 -30.88
CA GLU A 441 6.63 21.91 -31.08
C GLU A 441 7.23 21.50 -29.72
N PRO A 442 7.74 20.27 -29.57
CA PRO A 442 8.56 19.90 -28.41
C PRO A 442 9.71 20.88 -28.20
N TYR A 443 9.96 21.28 -26.95
CA TYR A 443 11.00 22.27 -26.64
C TYR A 443 12.42 21.70 -26.79
N VAL A 444 13.39 22.51 -27.26
CA VAL A 444 14.82 22.13 -27.27
C VAL A 444 15.48 22.74 -26.03
N GLY A 445 15.95 21.89 -25.11
CA GLY A 445 16.70 22.31 -23.93
C GLY A 445 16.13 21.72 -22.64
N GLY A 446 16.65 22.18 -21.51
CA GLY A 446 16.29 21.65 -20.19
C GLY A 446 17.32 22.00 -19.13
N LYS A 447 17.07 21.51 -17.91
CA LYS A 447 18.00 21.56 -16.76
C LYS A 447 18.00 20.19 -16.05
N GLY A 448 19.05 19.86 -15.31
CA GLY A 448 19.17 18.61 -14.54
C GLY A 448 18.46 18.61 -13.17
N ASP A 449 17.61 19.58 -12.89
CA ASP A 449 16.83 19.68 -11.65
C ASP A 449 15.68 18.65 -11.57
N GLN A 450 15.09 18.27 -12.70
CA GLN A 450 13.95 17.33 -12.78
C GLN A 450 13.89 16.62 -14.14
N PHE A 451 13.21 15.48 -14.20
CA PHE A 451 12.86 14.85 -15.46
C PHE A 451 11.82 15.72 -16.19
N ARG A 452 11.96 15.85 -17.50
CA ARG A 452 10.97 16.58 -18.31
C ARG A 452 10.54 15.79 -19.51
N ILE A 453 9.25 15.84 -19.82
CA ILE A 453 8.65 15.24 -21.01
C ILE A 453 8.01 16.36 -21.83
N TYR A 454 8.41 16.47 -23.09
CA TYR A 454 7.84 17.39 -24.08
C TYR A 454 7.18 16.55 -25.18
N PRO A 455 5.91 16.12 -24.99
CA PRO A 455 5.15 15.42 -26.02
C PRO A 455 4.80 16.36 -27.19
N HIS A 456 4.40 15.78 -28.33
CA HIS A 456 3.96 16.52 -29.50
C HIS A 456 2.52 16.17 -29.90
N ASP A 457 1.70 17.21 -30.07
CA ASP A 457 0.37 17.18 -30.66
C ASP A 457 0.34 18.05 -31.95
N PRO A 458 0.94 17.58 -33.07
CA PRO A 458 1.03 18.38 -34.30
C PRO A 458 -0.34 18.63 -34.93
N ASP A 459 -1.30 17.74 -34.67
CA ASP A 459 -2.67 17.83 -35.19
C ASP A 459 -3.54 18.81 -34.37
N ASN A 460 -2.99 19.35 -33.27
CA ASN A 460 -3.66 20.27 -32.37
C ASN A 460 -5.00 19.74 -31.88
N THR A 461 -5.00 18.49 -31.44
CA THR A 461 -6.16 17.76 -30.93
C THR A 461 -6.67 18.23 -29.58
N TYR A 462 -6.21 19.39 -29.12
CA TYR A 462 -6.46 19.92 -27.77
C TYR A 462 -6.09 18.89 -26.69
N TRP A 463 -5.03 18.11 -26.96
CA TRP A 463 -4.53 17.05 -26.09
C TRP A 463 -5.49 15.88 -25.83
N TRP A 464 -6.65 15.83 -26.49
CA TRP A 464 -7.58 14.71 -26.41
C TRP A 464 -7.23 13.64 -27.46
N GLY A 465 -7.41 13.98 -28.73
CA GLY A 465 -7.34 13.06 -29.85
C GLY A 465 -8.33 13.43 -30.94
N HIS A 466 -8.62 12.50 -31.84
CA HIS A 466 -9.54 12.70 -32.96
C HIS A 466 -10.49 11.52 -33.08
N LYS A 467 -11.54 11.71 -33.88
CA LYS A 467 -12.52 10.68 -34.17
C LYS A 467 -11.91 9.53 -34.96
N ASP A 468 -12.44 8.35 -34.69
CA ASP A 468 -12.20 7.10 -35.39
C ASP A 468 -13.52 6.64 -36.03
N GLY A 469 -13.46 6.20 -37.29
CA GLY A 469 -14.62 5.87 -38.10
C GLY A 469 -15.43 7.07 -38.62
N ALA A 470 -16.58 6.78 -39.24
CA ALA A 470 -17.44 7.76 -39.90
C ALA A 470 -18.92 7.61 -39.51
N GLY A 471 -19.66 8.72 -39.63
CA GLY A 471 -21.09 8.76 -39.36
C GLY A 471 -21.43 8.57 -37.87
N PRO A 472 -22.64 8.09 -37.56
CA PRO A 472 -23.14 8.03 -36.18
C PRO A 472 -22.43 6.98 -35.30
N ASN A 473 -21.67 6.07 -35.90
CA ASN A 473 -20.88 5.05 -35.20
C ASN A 473 -19.44 5.52 -34.94
N ALA A 474 -19.08 6.75 -35.29
CA ALA A 474 -17.77 7.29 -34.99
C ALA A 474 -17.59 7.49 -33.48
N HIS A 475 -16.40 7.20 -33.00
CA HIS A 475 -16.00 7.38 -31.60
C HIS A 475 -14.86 8.38 -31.54
N VAL A 476 -14.59 8.97 -30.37
CA VAL A 476 -13.49 9.94 -30.20
C VAL A 476 -12.58 9.51 -29.04
N PRO A 477 -11.71 8.50 -29.24
CA PRO A 477 -10.80 8.02 -28.21
C PRO A 477 -9.72 9.06 -27.84
N PRO A 478 -9.17 9.00 -26.61
CA PRO A 478 -8.18 9.95 -26.12
C PRO A 478 -6.75 9.62 -26.60
N TYR A 479 -6.55 9.45 -27.91
CA TYR A 479 -5.26 9.02 -28.49
C TYR A 479 -4.07 9.89 -28.07
N THR A 480 -4.24 11.22 -27.98
CA THR A 480 -3.16 12.13 -27.59
C THR A 480 -2.83 12.04 -26.10
N VAL A 481 -3.83 11.78 -25.25
CA VAL A 481 -3.58 11.49 -23.83
C VAL A 481 -2.78 10.20 -23.70
N ARG A 482 -3.19 9.11 -24.38
CA ARG A 482 -2.47 7.82 -24.33
C ARG A 482 -1.03 7.96 -24.78
N ARG A 483 -0.77 8.69 -25.86
CA ARG A 483 0.60 8.99 -26.33
C ARG A 483 1.42 9.71 -25.27
N THR A 484 0.82 10.65 -24.55
CA THR A 484 1.48 11.39 -23.46
C THR A 484 1.78 10.48 -22.26
N LEU A 485 0.79 9.71 -21.81
CA LEU A 485 0.95 8.76 -20.70
C LEU A 485 1.90 7.61 -21.05
N HIS A 486 2.00 7.20 -22.32
CA HIS A 486 2.96 6.20 -22.78
C HIS A 486 4.41 6.69 -22.67
N LEU A 487 4.66 7.99 -22.88
CA LEU A 487 5.97 8.58 -22.63
C LEU A 487 6.30 8.59 -21.12
N LEU A 488 5.30 8.87 -20.28
CA LEU A 488 5.46 8.80 -18.83
C LEU A 488 5.76 7.37 -18.37
N ALA A 489 5.01 6.38 -18.85
CA ALA A 489 5.23 4.97 -18.57
C ALA A 489 6.67 4.55 -18.94
N TRP A 490 7.06 4.80 -20.18
CA TRP A 490 8.41 4.52 -20.67
C TRP A 490 9.51 5.18 -19.83
N LEU A 491 9.28 6.43 -19.37
CA LEU A 491 10.25 7.15 -18.55
C LEU A 491 10.39 6.52 -17.17
N LEU A 492 9.28 6.23 -16.50
CA LEU A 492 9.26 5.62 -15.17
C LEU A 492 9.88 4.22 -15.18
N ASP A 493 9.61 3.42 -16.20
CA ASP A 493 10.17 2.06 -16.33
C ASP A 493 11.67 2.08 -16.63
N ARG A 494 12.12 3.03 -17.47
CA ARG A 494 13.52 3.11 -17.92
C ARG A 494 14.44 3.81 -16.93
N TYR A 495 13.91 4.74 -16.13
CA TYR A 495 14.70 5.57 -15.22
C TYR A 495 14.16 5.47 -13.79
N PRO A 496 14.65 4.53 -12.97
CA PRO A 496 14.22 4.35 -11.58
C PRO A 496 14.47 5.56 -10.65
N GLY A 497 15.24 6.56 -11.09
CA GLY A 497 15.40 7.83 -10.39
C GLY A 497 14.27 8.83 -10.65
N ALA A 498 13.33 8.53 -11.55
CA ALA A 498 12.13 9.32 -11.76
C ALA A 498 11.10 8.98 -10.68
N ASP A 499 10.64 9.99 -9.96
CA ASP A 499 9.74 9.84 -8.82
C ASP A 499 8.27 9.70 -9.28
N PRO A 500 7.63 8.52 -9.12
CA PRO A 500 6.24 8.32 -9.54
C PRO A 500 5.24 9.07 -8.66
N GLU A 501 5.62 9.51 -7.47
CA GLU A 501 4.74 10.25 -6.56
C GLU A 501 4.85 11.77 -6.76
N ARG A 502 5.89 12.24 -7.45
CA ARG A 502 6.09 13.65 -7.84
C ARG A 502 6.11 13.83 -9.36
N VAL A 503 4.97 13.54 -9.97
CA VAL A 503 4.72 13.77 -11.39
C VAL A 503 3.79 14.97 -11.57
N TYR A 504 4.12 15.89 -12.45
CA TYR A 504 3.41 17.15 -12.66
C TYR A 504 3.07 17.34 -14.13
N VAL A 505 1.93 17.97 -14.41
CA VAL A 505 1.54 18.35 -15.78
C VAL A 505 1.36 19.86 -15.87
N THR A 506 1.95 20.47 -16.88
CA THR A 506 1.92 21.93 -17.06
C THR A 506 1.68 22.30 -18.51
N GLY A 507 1.01 23.43 -18.72
CA GLY A 507 0.87 24.00 -20.05
C GLY A 507 0.21 25.37 -20.07
N SER A 508 0.27 26.02 -21.23
CA SER A 508 -0.40 27.29 -21.50
C SER A 508 -1.26 27.19 -22.77
N SER A 509 -2.35 27.96 -22.86
CA SER A 509 -3.26 27.99 -24.01
C SER A 509 -3.87 26.60 -24.26
N MET A 510 -3.73 26.03 -25.47
CA MET A 510 -4.09 24.63 -25.75
C MET A 510 -3.43 23.66 -24.75
N GLY A 511 -2.16 23.86 -24.42
CA GLY A 511 -1.45 23.07 -23.42
C GLY A 511 -1.99 23.25 -22.01
N GLY A 512 -2.49 24.44 -21.67
CA GLY A 512 -3.15 24.70 -20.39
C GLY A 512 -4.47 23.94 -20.27
N ALA A 513 -5.26 23.91 -21.36
CA ALA A 513 -6.45 23.07 -21.45
C ALA A 513 -6.09 21.57 -21.30
N GLY A 514 -5.01 21.12 -21.96
CA GLY A 514 -4.49 19.75 -21.80
C GLY A 514 -4.00 19.43 -20.39
N ALA A 515 -3.38 20.38 -19.71
CA ALA A 515 -2.86 20.19 -18.35
C ALA A 515 -4.00 20.07 -17.34
N ALA A 516 -5.02 20.93 -17.45
CA ALA A 516 -6.25 20.81 -16.65
C ALA A 516 -6.99 19.50 -16.95
N LEU A 517 -7.09 19.12 -18.23
CA LEU A 517 -7.71 17.87 -18.67
C LEU A 517 -7.03 16.65 -18.04
N MET A 518 -5.74 16.46 -18.29
CA MET A 518 -5.00 15.29 -17.82
C MET A 518 -4.90 15.28 -16.30
N GLY A 519 -4.62 16.44 -15.71
CA GLY A 519 -4.53 16.62 -14.28
C GLY A 519 -5.81 16.29 -13.52
N LEU A 520 -7.00 16.40 -14.16
CA LEU A 520 -8.27 16.07 -13.53
C LEU A 520 -8.81 14.68 -13.88
N LEU A 521 -8.74 14.29 -15.16
CA LEU A 521 -9.34 13.05 -15.63
C LEU A 521 -8.42 11.83 -15.44
N TRP A 522 -7.13 12.06 -15.26
CA TRP A 522 -6.12 11.08 -14.88
C TRP A 522 -5.34 11.55 -13.64
N ALA A 523 -6.05 12.15 -12.68
CA ALA A 523 -5.50 12.80 -11.47
C ALA A 523 -4.66 11.84 -10.59
N ARG A 524 -5.09 10.58 -10.44
CA ARG A 524 -4.25 9.49 -10.95
C ARG A 524 -2.76 9.65 -10.79
N HIS A 525 -2.15 10.12 -11.86
CA HIS A 525 -0.72 10.13 -12.12
C HIS A 525 -0.09 11.47 -11.81
N PHE A 526 -0.83 12.45 -11.29
CA PHE A 526 -0.35 13.81 -11.15
C PHE A 526 -0.47 14.32 -9.72
N ALA A 527 0.60 14.89 -9.20
CA ALA A 527 0.59 15.57 -7.92
C ALA A 527 0.12 17.02 -8.04
N LEU A 528 0.35 17.67 -9.18
CA LEU A 528 0.00 19.07 -9.49
C LEU A 528 -0.36 19.20 -10.98
N ALA A 529 -1.39 20.02 -11.27
CA ALA A 529 -1.71 20.49 -12.60
C ALA A 529 -1.53 22.02 -12.69
N GLU A 530 -0.68 22.49 -13.60
CA GLU A 530 -0.47 23.92 -13.84
C GLU A 530 -1.05 24.32 -15.20
N ALA A 531 -2.22 24.96 -15.17
CA ALA A 531 -3.03 25.24 -16.35
C ALA A 531 -3.22 26.74 -16.55
N SER A 532 -2.35 27.33 -17.37
CA SER A 532 -2.44 28.75 -17.74
C SER A 532 -3.23 28.94 -19.03
N LEU A 533 -4.03 30.01 -19.11
CA LEU A 533 -4.83 30.36 -20.29
C LEU A 533 -5.69 29.19 -20.80
N ALA A 534 -6.23 28.39 -19.88
CA ALA A 534 -6.85 27.12 -20.20
C ALA A 534 -8.33 27.27 -20.57
N GLN A 535 -8.77 26.66 -21.68
CA GLN A 535 -10.19 26.44 -21.93
C GLN A 535 -10.67 25.20 -21.17
N THR A 536 -11.27 25.39 -20.00
CA THR A 536 -11.74 24.30 -19.12
C THR A 536 -13.09 23.71 -19.51
N VAL A 537 -13.88 24.46 -20.28
CA VAL A 537 -15.16 24.00 -20.85
C VAL A 537 -15.09 24.14 -22.36
N ALA A 538 -14.84 23.04 -23.07
CA ALA A 538 -14.61 23.08 -24.53
C ALA A 538 -15.80 23.70 -25.30
N ARG A 539 -17.04 23.47 -24.86
CA ARG A 539 -18.26 24.05 -25.47
C ARG A 539 -18.36 25.57 -25.32
N ASN A 540 -17.68 26.15 -24.33
CA ASN A 540 -17.65 27.60 -24.12
C ASN A 540 -16.55 28.30 -24.92
N HIS A 541 -15.77 27.55 -25.70
CA HIS A 541 -14.78 28.15 -26.57
C HIS A 541 -15.46 29.00 -27.66
N ARG A 542 -14.75 30.03 -28.16
CA ARG A 542 -15.19 30.84 -29.29
C ARG A 542 -15.65 30.01 -30.52
N PRO A 543 -16.65 30.48 -31.28
CA PRO A 543 -17.22 29.74 -32.42
C PRO A 543 -16.20 29.23 -33.43
N SER A 544 -15.20 30.05 -33.82
CA SER A 544 -14.16 29.62 -34.76
C SER A 544 -13.37 28.41 -34.27
N ARG A 545 -13.09 28.33 -32.96
CA ARG A 545 -12.39 27.17 -32.38
C ARG A 545 -13.31 25.97 -32.26
N VAL A 546 -14.57 26.17 -31.86
CA VAL A 546 -15.56 25.08 -31.81
C VAL A 546 -15.74 24.46 -33.19
N ALA A 547 -15.80 25.27 -34.25
CA ALA A 547 -15.87 24.80 -35.62
C ALA A 547 -14.65 23.96 -36.03
N GLN A 548 -13.43 24.40 -35.66
CA GLN A 548 -12.23 23.61 -35.90
C GLN A 548 -12.23 22.29 -35.11
N LEU A 549 -12.53 22.32 -33.82
CA LEU A 549 -12.56 21.12 -32.98
C LEU A 549 -13.65 20.14 -33.43
N SER A 550 -14.73 20.64 -34.03
CA SER A 550 -15.78 19.80 -34.62
C SER A 550 -15.27 18.96 -35.80
N THR A 551 -14.17 19.35 -36.47
CA THR A 551 -13.57 18.50 -37.52
C THR A 551 -12.90 17.26 -36.92
N LEU A 552 -12.39 17.39 -35.70
CA LEU A 552 -11.72 16.31 -34.96
C LEU A 552 -12.72 15.47 -34.16
N TRP A 553 -13.72 16.07 -33.54
CA TRP A 553 -14.57 15.42 -32.54
C TRP A 553 -16.03 15.21 -32.98
N GLY A 554 -16.38 15.69 -34.17
CA GLY A 554 -17.78 15.94 -34.52
C GLY A 554 -18.32 17.19 -33.80
N SER A 555 -19.42 17.73 -34.29
CA SER A 555 -20.09 18.88 -33.68
C SER A 555 -20.64 18.54 -32.29
N PRO A 556 -20.84 19.55 -31.42
CA PRO A 556 -21.47 19.35 -30.12
C PRO A 556 -22.88 18.73 -30.18
N GLN A 557 -23.56 18.79 -31.34
CA GLN A 557 -24.88 18.21 -31.60
C GLN A 557 -24.81 16.75 -32.04
N GLU A 558 -23.76 16.36 -32.80
CA GLU A 558 -23.53 14.95 -33.19
C GLU A 558 -23.26 14.07 -31.96
N ASN A 559 -22.72 14.66 -30.88
CA ASN A 559 -22.63 14.03 -29.57
C ASN A 559 -21.85 12.69 -29.61
N LEU A 560 -20.80 12.63 -30.43
CA LEU A 560 -19.93 11.47 -30.58
C LEU A 560 -19.27 11.12 -29.24
N ARG A 561 -19.16 9.82 -28.97
CA ARG A 561 -18.77 9.28 -27.66
C ARG A 561 -17.30 8.88 -27.63
N ASP A 562 -16.68 9.04 -26.47
CA ASP A 562 -15.41 8.40 -26.14
C ASP A 562 -15.61 6.87 -25.96
N GLU A 563 -14.50 6.18 -25.69
CA GLU A 563 -14.50 4.74 -25.47
C GLU A 563 -15.25 4.28 -24.22
N LEU A 564 -15.44 5.17 -23.24
CA LEU A 564 -16.20 4.92 -22.02
C LEU A 564 -17.68 5.30 -22.19
N GLY A 565 -18.09 5.62 -23.43
CA GLY A 565 -19.46 5.91 -23.79
C GLY A 565 -19.93 7.31 -23.43
N LEU A 566 -19.08 8.23 -22.95
CA LEU A 566 -19.49 9.61 -22.68
C LEU A 566 -19.27 10.49 -23.92
N PRO A 567 -20.18 11.40 -24.29
CA PRO A 567 -19.90 12.35 -25.36
C PRO A 567 -18.64 13.17 -25.09
N VAL A 568 -17.74 13.27 -26.07
CA VAL A 568 -16.43 13.91 -25.88
C VAL A 568 -16.54 15.37 -25.42
N TRP A 569 -17.48 16.14 -25.98
CA TRP A 569 -17.73 17.52 -25.56
C TRP A 569 -18.22 17.63 -24.10
N ASN A 570 -18.79 16.57 -23.54
CA ASN A 570 -19.20 16.51 -22.14
C ASN A 570 -18.03 16.02 -21.25
N ARG A 571 -17.16 15.16 -21.79
CA ARG A 571 -15.92 14.75 -21.14
C ARG A 571 -14.98 15.95 -20.93
N LEU A 572 -14.89 16.81 -21.93
CA LEU A 572 -14.09 18.05 -21.94
C LEU A 572 -14.79 19.26 -21.28
N ASP A 573 -15.77 18.98 -20.43
CA ASP A 573 -16.34 19.93 -19.49
C ASP A 573 -15.75 19.63 -18.10
N LEU A 574 -14.67 20.33 -17.75
CA LEU A 574 -13.92 20.04 -16.54
C LEU A 574 -14.65 20.50 -15.27
N VAL A 575 -15.61 21.41 -15.39
CA VAL A 575 -16.50 21.76 -14.27
C VAL A 575 -17.37 20.57 -13.91
N ARG A 576 -17.96 19.88 -14.91
CA ARG A 576 -18.67 18.62 -14.67
C ARG A 576 -17.76 17.56 -14.05
N ALA A 577 -16.51 17.46 -14.49
CA ALA A 577 -15.56 16.48 -13.95
C ALA A 577 -15.33 16.65 -12.44
N LEU A 578 -15.27 17.89 -11.93
CA LEU A 578 -15.15 18.16 -10.49
C LEU A 578 -16.36 17.65 -9.69
N ALA A 579 -17.57 17.72 -10.27
CA ALA A 579 -18.77 17.21 -9.64
C ALA A 579 -18.83 15.67 -9.65
N ASP A 580 -18.44 15.06 -10.77
CA ASP A 580 -18.65 13.63 -11.01
C ASP A 580 -17.52 12.74 -10.48
N SER A 581 -16.30 13.30 -10.30
CA SER A 581 -15.11 12.53 -9.96
C SER A 581 -14.49 13.01 -8.64
N PRO A 582 -14.48 12.18 -7.58
CA PRO A 582 -13.69 12.51 -6.39
C PRO A 582 -12.18 12.51 -6.69
N GLU A 583 -11.72 11.79 -7.73
CA GLU A 583 -10.31 11.77 -8.13
C GLU A 583 -9.88 13.15 -8.65
N ALA A 584 -10.76 13.81 -9.40
CA ALA A 584 -10.55 15.18 -9.87
C ALA A 584 -10.48 16.18 -8.70
N ARG A 585 -11.25 15.95 -7.63
CA ARG A 585 -11.26 16.79 -6.42
C ARG A 585 -10.04 16.59 -5.53
N ASP A 586 -9.35 15.46 -5.66
CA ASP A 586 -8.08 15.17 -5.01
C ASP A 586 -6.88 15.76 -5.77
N GLN A 587 -7.08 16.66 -6.73
CA GLN A 587 -6.02 17.35 -7.44
C GLN A 587 -5.75 18.74 -6.84
N PHE A 588 -4.47 19.14 -6.81
CA PHE A 588 -4.10 20.56 -6.66
C PHE A 588 -3.93 21.21 -8.04
N ILE A 589 -4.53 22.36 -8.26
CA ILE A 589 -4.52 23.07 -9.55
C ILE A 589 -4.00 24.49 -9.38
N PHE A 590 -2.94 24.82 -10.10
CA PHE A 590 -2.64 26.22 -10.41
C PHE A 590 -3.36 26.60 -11.70
N THR A 591 -4.09 27.70 -11.68
CA THR A 591 -4.68 28.26 -12.90
C THR A 591 -4.43 29.74 -12.99
N ARG A 592 -4.09 30.23 -14.18
CA ARG A 592 -3.93 31.65 -14.45
C ARG A 592 -4.68 32.02 -15.71
N HIS A 593 -5.49 33.09 -15.66
CA HIS A 593 -6.25 33.53 -16.83
C HIS A 593 -6.19 35.04 -17.04
N ALA A 594 -6.19 35.48 -18.30
CA ALA A 594 -6.09 36.90 -18.66
C ALA A 594 -7.47 37.46 -19.02
N LYS A 595 -7.80 38.65 -18.50
CA LYS A 595 -9.06 39.35 -18.80
C LYS A 595 -9.08 39.89 -20.23
N ASP A 596 -7.94 40.38 -20.72
CA ASP A 596 -7.79 40.93 -22.07
C ASP A 596 -7.30 39.91 -23.10
N ASP A 597 -7.42 38.62 -22.81
CA ASP A 597 -7.17 37.57 -23.79
C ASP A 597 -8.31 37.53 -24.84
N PRO A 598 -8.08 37.87 -26.12
CA PRO A 598 -9.12 37.77 -27.14
C PRO A 598 -9.20 36.38 -27.78
N ILE A 599 -8.32 35.46 -27.40
CA ILE A 599 -8.17 34.13 -28.00
C ILE A 599 -8.87 33.07 -27.17
N ILE A 600 -8.49 32.94 -25.90
CA ILE A 600 -9.18 32.16 -24.89
C ILE A 600 -9.67 33.16 -23.85
N ASN A 601 -10.77 33.82 -24.17
CA ASN A 601 -11.24 34.93 -23.37
C ASN A 601 -11.59 34.54 -21.93
N PHE A 602 -11.73 35.56 -21.08
CA PHE A 602 -11.92 35.36 -19.64
C PHE A 602 -13.14 34.51 -19.27
N GLY A 603 -14.10 34.39 -20.18
CA GLY A 603 -15.22 33.48 -20.06
C GLY A 603 -14.85 32.03 -19.77
N ALA A 604 -13.65 31.57 -20.13
CA ALA A 604 -13.19 30.23 -19.75
C ALA A 604 -13.08 30.04 -18.22
N ALA A 605 -12.87 31.11 -17.46
CA ALA A 605 -12.80 31.08 -15.99
C ALA A 605 -14.15 31.37 -15.32
N VAL A 606 -14.95 32.30 -15.88
CA VAL A 606 -16.14 32.86 -15.20
C VAL A 606 -17.48 32.58 -15.87
N ARG A 607 -17.53 32.05 -17.10
CA ARG A 607 -18.82 31.69 -17.71
C ARG A 607 -19.27 30.29 -17.29
N PRO A 608 -20.55 30.11 -16.92
CA PRO A 608 -21.06 28.81 -16.53
C PRO A 608 -20.91 27.74 -17.61
N SER A 609 -20.56 26.53 -17.18
CA SER A 609 -20.69 25.32 -17.97
C SER A 609 -22.15 25.15 -18.45
N PRO A 610 -22.38 24.78 -19.71
CA PRO A 610 -23.73 24.49 -20.19
C PRO A 610 -24.32 23.23 -19.55
N LEU A 611 -23.49 22.35 -18.96
CA LEU A 611 -23.92 21.10 -18.33
C LEU A 611 -24.05 21.26 -16.81
N ALA A 612 -22.98 21.69 -16.14
CA ALA A 612 -22.93 21.83 -14.68
C ALA A 612 -23.60 23.12 -14.17
N LYS A 613 -23.89 24.08 -15.06
CA LYS A 613 -24.51 25.38 -14.74
C LYS A 613 -23.72 26.22 -13.74
N GLU A 614 -22.42 25.99 -13.66
CA GLU A 614 -21.48 26.66 -12.76
C GLU A 614 -20.20 27.02 -13.53
N ALA A 615 -19.55 28.12 -13.14
CA ALA A 615 -18.30 28.56 -13.75
C ALA A 615 -17.09 27.87 -13.10
N TRP A 616 -15.94 27.94 -13.76
CA TRP A 616 -14.73 27.24 -13.32
C TRP A 616 -14.23 27.68 -11.95
N LEU A 617 -14.05 28.99 -11.71
CA LEU A 617 -13.54 29.47 -10.42
C LEU A 617 -14.50 29.15 -9.25
N PRO A 618 -15.83 29.45 -9.35
CA PRO A 618 -16.78 29.02 -8.31
C PRO A 618 -16.82 27.51 -8.09
N ALA A 619 -16.61 26.70 -9.12
CA ALA A 619 -16.60 25.25 -8.97
C ALA A 619 -15.38 24.75 -8.17
N LEU A 620 -14.20 25.36 -8.33
CA LEU A 620 -13.02 25.03 -7.50
C LEU A 620 -13.31 25.27 -6.01
N GLU A 621 -13.96 26.39 -5.71
CA GLU A 621 -14.40 26.77 -4.37
C GLU A 621 -15.45 25.80 -3.81
N ARG A 622 -16.55 25.60 -4.54
CA ARG A 622 -17.68 24.75 -4.12
C ARG A 622 -17.26 23.30 -3.90
N HIS A 623 -16.44 22.77 -4.81
CA HIS A 623 -15.94 21.40 -4.71
C HIS A 623 -14.70 21.28 -3.83
N ARG A 624 -14.22 22.38 -3.24
CA ARG A 624 -13.10 22.46 -2.30
C ARG A 624 -11.86 21.79 -2.86
N VAL A 625 -11.53 22.11 -4.11
CA VAL A 625 -10.35 21.60 -4.82
C VAL A 625 -9.15 22.41 -4.35
N GLY A 626 -7.98 21.77 -4.17
CA GLY A 626 -6.77 22.54 -3.85
C GLY A 626 -6.42 23.44 -5.01
N HIS A 627 -6.32 24.76 -4.79
CA HIS A 627 -6.02 25.64 -5.91
C HIS A 627 -5.31 26.93 -5.52
N LEU A 628 -4.61 27.48 -6.51
CA LEU A 628 -4.15 28.86 -6.57
C LEU A 628 -4.64 29.39 -7.92
N ALA A 629 -5.64 30.29 -7.91
CA ALA A 629 -6.24 30.81 -9.13
C ALA A 629 -5.92 32.29 -9.30
N VAL A 630 -5.30 32.63 -10.42
CA VAL A 630 -4.81 33.98 -10.72
C VAL A 630 -5.56 34.55 -11.92
N TRP A 631 -5.92 35.83 -11.86
CA TRP A 631 -6.29 36.58 -13.05
C TRP A 631 -5.74 37.98 -13.04
N ASP A 632 -5.60 38.56 -14.24
CA ASP A 632 -5.05 39.90 -14.44
C ASP A 632 -5.51 40.48 -15.79
N GLU A 633 -5.12 41.72 -16.09
CA GLU A 633 -5.41 42.42 -17.35
C GLU A 633 -4.36 42.14 -18.45
N GLY A 634 -3.63 41.04 -18.35
CA GLY A 634 -2.81 40.56 -19.45
C GLY A 634 -3.65 40.07 -20.63
N ALA A 635 -2.98 39.63 -21.69
CA ALA A 635 -3.59 39.03 -22.87
C ALA A 635 -3.05 37.60 -23.12
N HIS A 636 -3.29 37.04 -24.30
CA HIS A 636 -2.85 35.67 -24.64
C HIS A 636 -1.32 35.49 -24.66
N GLY A 637 -0.56 36.59 -24.71
CA GLY A 637 0.90 36.60 -24.75
C GLY A 637 1.50 37.77 -23.96
N PRO A 638 1.08 39.02 -24.24
CA PRO A 638 1.48 40.17 -23.42
C PRO A 638 1.06 40.01 -21.95
N PRO A 639 1.94 40.32 -20.99
CA PRO A 639 1.58 40.34 -19.58
C PRO A 639 0.70 41.54 -19.24
N ASP A 640 0.21 41.58 -18.00
CA ASP A 640 -0.47 42.74 -17.42
C ASP A 640 0.37 44.03 -17.59
N PRO A 641 -0.18 45.13 -18.15
CA PRO A 641 0.58 46.36 -18.43
C PRO A 641 1.00 47.16 -17.19
N VAL A 642 0.43 46.90 -16.00
CA VAL A 642 0.78 47.57 -14.74
C VAL A 642 1.58 46.65 -13.82
N LEU A 643 1.09 45.43 -13.63
CA LEU A 643 1.64 44.44 -12.72
C LEU A 643 2.82 43.68 -13.35
N GLY A 644 2.85 43.52 -14.67
CA GLY A 644 3.86 42.73 -15.37
C GLY A 644 3.65 41.22 -15.21
N PRO A 645 4.55 40.39 -15.75
CA PRO A 645 4.48 38.94 -15.60
C PRO A 645 4.73 38.54 -14.14
N ASP A 646 4.17 37.40 -13.74
CA ASP A 646 4.42 36.73 -12.46
C ASP A 646 4.25 37.63 -11.22
N TRP A 647 3.43 38.68 -11.32
CA TRP A 647 3.28 39.69 -10.26
C TRP A 647 2.74 39.13 -8.95
N TRP A 648 2.03 38.00 -9.02
CA TRP A 648 1.48 37.30 -7.87
C TRP A 648 2.53 36.47 -7.15
N ASP A 649 3.61 36.08 -7.84
CA ASP A 649 4.58 35.10 -7.36
C ASP A 649 5.55 35.72 -6.35
N GLY A 650 5.54 35.20 -5.12
CA GLY A 650 6.49 35.51 -4.06
C GLY A 650 7.70 34.57 -4.02
N GLY A 651 7.85 33.68 -5.00
CA GLY A 651 8.85 32.61 -5.02
C GLY A 651 8.33 31.29 -4.45
N TRP A 652 7.01 31.07 -4.46
CA TRP A 652 6.41 29.83 -3.95
C TRP A 652 6.46 28.76 -5.04
N ASP A 653 7.36 27.78 -4.91
CA ASP A 653 7.46 26.64 -5.83
C ASP A 653 6.78 25.40 -5.22
N ARG A 654 5.56 25.09 -5.66
CA ARG A 654 4.78 23.93 -5.17
C ARG A 654 5.40 22.56 -5.48
N MET A 655 6.41 22.50 -6.34
CA MET A 655 7.07 21.26 -6.76
C MET A 655 8.32 20.98 -5.93
N GLU A 656 9.03 22.01 -5.50
CA GLU A 656 10.36 21.89 -4.85
C GLU A 656 10.43 22.55 -3.45
N ASP A 657 9.43 23.33 -3.04
CA ASP A 657 9.37 23.91 -1.69
C ASP A 657 9.13 22.80 -0.66
N ALA A 658 10.16 22.46 0.10
CA ALA A 658 10.11 21.42 1.12
C ALA A 658 9.04 21.64 2.19
N GLU A 659 8.54 22.87 2.42
CA GLU A 659 7.45 23.12 3.37
C GLU A 659 6.08 22.76 2.77
N THR A 660 5.88 22.86 1.46
CA THR A 660 4.57 22.75 0.81
C THR A 660 4.55 21.80 -0.39
N THR A 661 5.58 20.95 -0.51
CA THR A 661 5.76 20.06 -1.66
C THR A 661 4.51 19.22 -1.88
N LEU A 662 4.08 19.11 -3.13
CA LEU A 662 2.98 18.23 -3.53
C LEU A 662 3.50 16.89 -4.02
N ALA A 663 2.97 15.82 -3.45
CA ALA A 663 3.14 14.44 -3.88
C ALA A 663 1.78 13.71 -3.88
N ARG A 664 1.68 12.61 -4.64
CA ARG A 664 0.46 11.80 -4.73
C ARG A 664 0.18 10.99 -3.47
N ASN A 665 1.21 10.51 -2.79
CA ASN A 665 1.13 9.73 -1.56
C ASN A 665 1.06 10.59 -0.29
N GLN A 666 0.84 11.89 -0.42
CA GLN A 666 0.80 12.84 0.68
C GLN A 666 -0.49 13.66 0.64
N ALA A 667 -1.07 13.89 1.81
CA ALA A 667 -2.21 14.78 1.94
C ALA A 667 -1.80 16.24 1.67
N PHE A 668 -2.73 17.06 1.19
CA PHE A 668 -2.57 18.50 1.06
C PHE A 668 -3.84 19.21 1.49
N ILE A 669 -3.79 20.54 1.57
CA ILE A 669 -4.92 21.35 2.04
C ILE A 669 -5.55 22.10 0.87
N ALA A 670 -6.85 21.89 0.70
CA ALA A 670 -7.69 22.75 -0.12
C ALA A 670 -8.27 23.86 0.75
N PHE A 671 -7.93 25.10 0.39
CA PHE A 671 -8.57 26.27 0.94
C PHE A 671 -9.70 26.71 0.01
N SER A 672 -10.79 27.18 0.59
CA SER A 672 -11.92 27.74 -0.16
C SER A 672 -12.61 28.86 0.63
N ASN A 673 -13.37 29.71 -0.04
CA ASN A 673 -14.12 30.84 0.51
C ASN A 673 -13.25 31.72 1.40
N SER A 674 -12.06 32.09 0.91
CA SER A 674 -11.11 32.89 1.67
C SER A 674 -11.53 34.35 1.71
N SER A 675 -11.49 34.97 2.89
CA SER A 675 -11.80 36.39 3.08
C SER A 675 -10.77 37.34 2.48
N ALA A 676 -9.66 36.81 1.95
CA ALA A 676 -8.62 37.56 1.26
C ALA A 676 -8.71 37.43 -0.26
N ASP A 677 -9.66 36.66 -0.78
CA ASP A 677 -9.84 36.44 -2.21
C ASP A 677 -10.48 37.67 -2.86
N GLU A 678 -9.92 38.10 -4.00
CA GLU A 678 -10.54 39.13 -4.81
C GLU A 678 -11.71 38.58 -5.65
N ASP A 679 -12.61 39.47 -6.08
CA ASP A 679 -13.76 39.10 -6.91
C ASP A 679 -13.36 39.01 -8.39
N PRO A 680 -13.39 37.83 -9.04
CA PRO A 680 -13.07 37.72 -10.47
C PRO A 680 -14.16 38.29 -11.38
N GLY A 681 -15.38 38.52 -10.88
CA GLY A 681 -16.56 38.86 -11.67
C GLY A 681 -17.45 37.65 -11.99
N ASP A 682 -18.68 37.91 -12.45
CA ASP A 682 -19.69 36.87 -12.72
C ASP A 682 -19.82 36.53 -14.23
N GLY A 683 -18.90 37.05 -15.05
CA GLY A 683 -18.85 36.81 -16.50
C GLY A 683 -19.71 37.77 -17.31
N ARG A 684 -20.20 38.85 -16.70
CA ARG A 684 -20.80 39.99 -17.38
C ARG A 684 -19.74 40.95 -17.90
N GLY A 685 -20.15 41.81 -18.82
CA GLY A 685 -19.34 42.92 -19.30
C GLY A 685 -19.55 44.16 -18.46
N ASP A 686 -18.63 45.11 -18.56
CA ASP A 686 -18.69 46.45 -17.96
C ASP A 686 -19.74 47.40 -18.60
N GLY A 687 -20.67 46.85 -19.39
CA GLY A 687 -21.67 47.57 -20.18
C GLY A 687 -21.41 47.52 -21.70
N ARG A 688 -20.24 47.03 -22.14
CA ARG A 688 -19.94 46.83 -23.56
C ARG A 688 -20.70 45.63 -24.17
N PRO A 689 -20.97 45.63 -25.49
CA PRO A 689 -21.59 44.49 -26.17
C PRO A 689 -20.62 43.30 -26.24
N PHE A 690 -21.18 42.08 -26.19
CA PHE A 690 -20.42 40.84 -26.24
C PHE A 690 -19.99 40.52 -27.68
N ASP A 691 -18.69 40.29 -27.89
CA ASP A 691 -18.15 39.75 -29.15
C ASP A 691 -18.10 38.21 -29.06
N PRO A 692 -18.73 37.45 -29.99
CA PRO A 692 -18.70 35.99 -29.95
C PRO A 692 -17.31 35.35 -30.00
N GLU A 693 -16.34 36.01 -30.64
CA GLU A 693 -14.98 35.52 -30.77
C GLU A 693 -14.09 35.96 -29.61
N LYS A 694 -14.17 37.24 -29.24
CA LYS A 694 -13.27 37.87 -28.25
C LYS A 694 -13.86 38.00 -26.85
N GLY A 695 -15.15 37.76 -26.68
CA GLY A 695 -15.86 38.03 -25.45
C GLY A 695 -15.98 39.53 -25.15
N TYR A 696 -15.67 39.93 -23.93
CA TYR A 696 -15.60 41.34 -23.53
C TYR A 696 -14.18 41.89 -23.44
N ALA A 697 -13.16 41.10 -23.81
CA ALA A 697 -11.75 41.52 -23.73
C ALA A 697 -11.57 42.94 -24.29
N GLY A 698 -10.93 43.82 -23.52
CA GLY A 698 -10.72 45.20 -23.92
C GLY A 698 -9.50 45.39 -24.80
N GLU A 699 -9.03 46.63 -24.87
CA GLU A 699 -7.85 46.96 -25.64
C GLU A 699 -6.58 46.54 -24.88
N VAL A 700 -5.91 45.52 -25.41
CA VAL A 700 -4.67 44.97 -24.83
C VAL A 700 -3.65 46.07 -24.56
N GLY A 701 -3.23 46.16 -23.30
CA GLY A 701 -2.20 47.11 -22.88
C GLY A 701 -2.73 48.47 -22.42
N ILE A 702 -4.05 48.67 -22.40
CA ILE A 702 -4.69 49.85 -21.78
C ILE A 702 -5.09 49.53 -20.34
N PRO A 703 -4.39 50.09 -19.33
CA PRO A 703 -4.67 49.78 -17.93
C PRO A 703 -6.09 50.09 -17.46
N GLY A 704 -6.80 49.06 -16.99
CA GLY A 704 -8.17 49.10 -16.48
C GLY A 704 -9.25 48.84 -17.53
N ASP A 705 -8.89 48.69 -18.81
CA ASP A 705 -9.84 48.35 -19.88
C ASP A 705 -9.93 46.83 -20.05
N THR A 706 -10.44 46.13 -19.05
CA THR A 706 -10.63 44.67 -19.13
C THR A 706 -11.89 44.27 -19.89
N GLY A 707 -12.91 45.14 -19.84
CA GLY A 707 -14.26 44.90 -20.31
C GLY A 707 -15.10 43.85 -19.58
N TRP A 708 -14.48 43.07 -18.70
CA TRP A 708 -15.13 42.15 -17.78
C TRP A 708 -15.40 42.83 -16.44
N ASP A 709 -16.48 42.43 -15.77
CA ASP A 709 -16.78 42.84 -14.40
C ASP A 709 -15.78 42.28 -13.36
N GLY A 710 -15.96 42.63 -12.09
CA GLY A 710 -15.06 42.24 -10.99
C GLY A 710 -13.74 43.03 -10.95
N ALA A 711 -12.80 42.58 -10.11
CA ALA A 711 -11.49 43.18 -9.94
C ALA A 711 -10.61 42.99 -11.18
N VAL A 712 -9.81 44.01 -11.55
CA VAL A 712 -8.94 43.97 -12.74
C VAL A 712 -7.90 42.85 -12.67
N ALA A 713 -7.41 42.54 -11.48
CA ALA A 713 -6.51 41.45 -11.18
C ALA A 713 -6.77 40.92 -9.76
N GLY A 714 -6.47 39.66 -9.51
CA GLY A 714 -6.70 39.02 -8.23
C GLY A 714 -6.19 37.59 -8.16
N VAL A 715 -6.14 37.05 -6.95
CA VAL A 715 -5.66 35.70 -6.68
C VAL A 715 -6.47 35.05 -5.56
N HIS A 716 -7.09 33.90 -5.84
CA HIS A 716 -7.69 33.07 -4.81
C HIS A 716 -6.62 32.28 -4.06
N ASN A 717 -6.73 32.26 -2.73
CA ASN A 717 -5.86 31.50 -1.82
C ASN A 717 -4.36 31.90 -1.84
N ARG A 718 -4.04 33.12 -2.30
CA ARG A 718 -2.66 33.61 -2.46
C ARG A 718 -1.76 33.40 -1.25
N TYR A 719 -2.27 33.74 -0.07
CA TYR A 719 -1.48 33.85 1.16
C TYR A 719 -1.52 32.59 2.03
N LEU A 720 -2.30 31.58 1.67
CA LEU A 720 -2.56 30.44 2.56
C LEU A 720 -1.52 29.34 2.33
N ARG A 721 -0.95 28.79 3.41
CA ARG A 721 0.06 27.72 3.36
C ARG A 721 -0.21 26.66 4.41
N TRP A 722 0.24 25.44 4.12
CA TRP A 722 0.33 24.32 5.05
C TRP A 722 1.78 23.83 5.14
N ASP A 723 2.14 23.13 6.21
CA ASP A 723 3.46 22.50 6.32
C ASP A 723 3.35 20.99 6.11
N SER A 724 3.74 20.51 4.94
CA SER A 724 3.64 19.12 4.53
C SER A 724 4.58 18.21 5.32
N ARG A 725 5.64 18.75 5.93
CA ARG A 725 6.62 17.99 6.73
C ARG A 725 6.07 17.50 8.07
N PHE A 726 5.00 18.13 8.56
CA PHE A 726 4.41 17.88 9.87
C PHE A 726 2.97 17.39 9.79
N ILE A 727 2.59 16.77 8.66
CA ILE A 727 1.29 16.11 8.56
C ILE A 727 1.30 14.84 9.41
N VAL A 728 0.33 14.74 10.32
CA VAL A 728 -0.03 13.48 10.97
C VAL A 728 -1.26 12.95 10.27
N ASP A 729 -1.18 11.75 9.71
CA ASP A 729 -2.31 11.07 9.10
C ASP A 729 -2.37 9.64 9.66
N THR A 730 -3.20 9.48 10.68
CA THR A 730 -3.38 8.21 11.39
C THR A 730 -4.85 7.87 11.44
N TRP A 731 -5.17 6.62 11.79
CA TRP A 731 -6.55 6.26 12.08
C TRP A 731 -7.19 7.27 13.02
N ALA A 732 -6.65 7.57 14.20
CA ALA A 732 -7.36 8.37 15.21
C ALA A 732 -7.29 9.90 15.01
N ARG A 733 -6.31 10.39 14.24
CA ARG A 733 -6.00 11.83 14.15
C ARG A 733 -5.44 12.21 12.79
N PHE A 734 -5.93 13.33 12.25
CA PHE A 734 -5.29 14.11 11.20
C PHE A 734 -4.79 15.44 11.80
N GLU A 735 -3.56 15.86 11.48
CA GLU A 735 -3.00 17.12 11.96
C GLU A 735 -2.14 17.77 10.88
N VAL A 736 -2.23 19.10 10.75
CA VAL A 736 -1.45 19.86 9.78
C VAL A 736 -1.22 21.30 10.28
N PRO A 737 0.04 21.81 10.29
CA PRO A 737 0.28 23.23 10.54
C PRO A 737 -0.20 24.09 9.38
N LEU A 738 -0.89 25.19 9.69
CA LEU A 738 -1.40 26.17 8.73
C LEU A 738 -0.93 27.58 9.11
N ARG A 739 -0.72 28.44 8.11
CA ARG A 739 -0.43 29.87 8.31
C ARG A 739 -0.91 30.74 7.14
N VAL A 740 -0.97 32.04 7.41
CA VAL A 740 -0.95 33.11 6.41
C VAL A 740 0.50 33.51 6.15
N HIS A 741 0.99 33.19 4.96
CA HIS A 741 2.28 33.66 4.45
C HIS A 741 2.14 35.07 3.90
N MET A 742 2.89 36.00 4.48
CA MET A 742 2.95 37.37 4.00
C MET A 742 4.33 37.98 4.19
N VAL A 743 4.76 38.79 3.23
CA VAL A 743 6.04 39.51 3.25
C VAL A 743 5.80 41.03 3.35
N PRO A 744 6.70 41.79 3.99
CA PRO A 744 6.68 43.25 3.89
C PRO A 744 6.90 43.67 2.43
N GLY A 745 6.22 44.72 1.99
CA GLY A 745 6.45 45.26 0.66
C GLY A 745 5.72 46.57 0.40
N PRO A 746 5.92 47.17 -0.78
CA PRO A 746 5.31 48.43 -1.14
C PRO A 746 3.78 48.30 -1.29
N PRO A 747 3.04 49.41 -1.18
CA PRO A 747 1.62 49.42 -1.53
C PRO A 747 1.40 49.09 -3.01
N PRO A 748 0.15 48.86 -3.44
CA PRO A 748 -0.16 48.62 -4.84
C PRO A 748 0.40 49.70 -5.77
N PRO A 749 0.84 49.34 -6.98
CA PRO A 749 1.42 50.28 -7.93
C PRO A 749 0.41 51.33 -8.42
N ARG A 750 -0.90 51.04 -8.34
CA ARG A 750 -1.99 51.94 -8.73
C ARG A 750 -3.27 51.63 -7.92
N PRO A 751 -4.15 52.61 -7.66
CA PRO A 751 -5.47 52.35 -7.07
C PRO A 751 -6.28 51.34 -7.90
N GLY A 752 -6.93 50.38 -7.22
CA GLY A 752 -7.70 49.30 -7.86
C GLY A 752 -6.90 48.05 -8.22
N TYR A 753 -5.57 48.10 -8.07
CA TYR A 753 -4.69 46.94 -8.29
C TYR A 753 -4.27 46.30 -6.97
N PRO A 754 -3.97 44.99 -6.95
CA PRO A 754 -3.34 44.32 -5.82
C PRO A 754 -1.84 44.67 -5.72
N PRO A 755 -1.20 44.47 -4.55
CA PRO A 755 0.24 44.54 -4.43
C PRO A 755 0.92 43.33 -5.08
N LYS A 756 2.21 43.46 -5.43
CA LYS A 756 3.04 42.40 -6.02
C LYS A 756 3.63 41.47 -4.96
N GLY A 757 3.90 40.20 -5.31
CA GLY A 757 4.41 39.16 -4.41
C GLY A 757 3.47 38.88 -3.24
N ASP A 758 3.91 38.20 -2.19
CA ASP A 758 3.02 37.85 -1.06
C ASP A 758 2.79 39.01 -0.07
N VAL A 759 2.61 40.25 -0.54
CA VAL A 759 2.34 41.42 0.30
C VAL A 759 0.86 41.49 0.65
N TYR A 760 0.50 41.22 1.90
CA TYR A 760 -0.88 41.34 2.38
C TYR A 760 -1.08 42.62 3.21
N LEU A 761 -2.05 43.44 2.82
CA LEU A 761 -2.38 44.71 3.49
C LEU A 761 -3.75 44.67 4.20
N GLY A 762 -4.47 43.55 4.11
CA GLY A 762 -5.75 43.37 4.77
C GLY A 762 -5.65 43.04 6.25
N PRO A 763 -6.80 43.01 6.97
CA PRO A 763 -6.82 42.64 8.39
C PRO A 763 -6.57 41.14 8.59
N LEU A 764 -5.95 40.79 9.71
CA LEU A 764 -5.88 39.41 10.20
C LEU A 764 -6.93 39.19 11.30
N PRO A 765 -7.42 37.94 11.49
CA PRO A 765 -7.09 36.73 10.72
C PRO A 765 -7.76 36.69 9.34
N ILE A 766 -7.16 35.96 8.39
CA ILE A 766 -7.85 35.56 7.15
C ILE A 766 -8.76 34.38 7.52
N ARG A 767 -10.02 34.41 7.10
CA ARG A 767 -10.95 33.29 7.27
C ARG A 767 -11.03 32.50 5.99
N ALA A 768 -10.92 31.18 6.08
CA ALA A 768 -11.10 30.28 4.94
C ALA A 768 -11.70 28.96 5.42
N ASP A 769 -12.42 28.29 4.54
CA ASP A 769 -12.78 26.90 4.72
C ASP A 769 -11.54 26.03 4.44
N VAL A 770 -11.32 25.02 5.28
CA VAL A 770 -10.13 24.16 5.22
C VAL A 770 -10.54 22.71 5.06
N THR A 771 -10.12 22.09 3.96
CA THR A 771 -10.44 20.69 3.63
C THR A 771 -9.16 19.90 3.32
N PRO A 772 -8.79 18.90 4.14
CA PRO A 772 -7.74 17.95 3.78
C PRO A 772 -8.13 17.11 2.55
N ARG A 773 -7.19 16.94 1.63
CA ARG A 773 -7.31 16.14 0.41
C ARG A 773 -6.24 15.05 0.37
N ARG A 774 -6.50 13.95 -0.35
CA ARG A 774 -5.61 12.77 -0.38
C ARG A 774 -5.26 12.22 1.01
N VAL A 775 -6.22 12.22 1.92
CA VAL A 775 -6.06 11.59 3.25
C VAL A 775 -5.96 10.08 3.08
N GLN A 776 -4.93 9.48 3.66
CA GLN A 776 -4.61 8.07 3.55
C GLN A 776 -5.25 7.26 4.68
N ALA A 777 -5.07 7.67 5.94
CA ALA A 777 -5.45 6.88 7.11
C ALA A 777 -6.62 7.46 7.91
N PHE A 778 -6.74 8.79 8.02
CA PHE A 778 -7.84 9.47 8.72
C PHE A 778 -9.12 9.54 7.87
N ARG A 779 -9.52 8.43 7.25
CA ARG A 779 -10.73 8.37 6.42
C ARG A 779 -11.98 8.32 7.29
N CYS A 780 -12.96 9.15 6.95
CA CYS A 780 -14.20 9.31 7.71
C CYS A 780 -15.38 8.70 6.94
N ARG A 781 -16.38 8.21 7.67
CA ARG A 781 -17.68 7.82 7.08
C ARG A 781 -18.51 9.08 6.79
N PRO A 782 -19.42 9.02 5.82
CA PRO A 782 -20.39 10.10 5.64
C PRO A 782 -21.18 10.37 6.92
N GLY A 783 -21.26 11.64 7.33
CA GLY A 783 -21.92 12.08 8.56
C GLY A 783 -21.14 11.79 9.85
N GLU A 784 -19.92 11.25 9.78
CA GLU A 784 -19.09 11.03 10.98
C GLU A 784 -18.75 12.36 11.65
N ARG A 785 -18.93 12.44 12.98
CA ARG A 785 -18.65 13.64 13.77
C ARG A 785 -17.15 13.74 14.06
N ILE A 786 -16.55 14.85 13.63
CA ILE A 786 -15.12 15.11 13.77
C ILE A 786 -14.92 16.36 14.62
N ALA A 787 -14.25 16.20 15.76
CA ALA A 787 -13.83 17.30 16.59
C ALA A 787 -12.57 17.94 15.99
N TRP A 788 -12.49 19.26 16.00
CA TRP A 788 -11.34 20.00 15.52
C TRP A 788 -10.85 21.02 16.54
N THR A 789 -9.55 21.30 16.52
CA THR A 789 -8.90 22.35 17.32
C THR A 789 -7.88 23.12 16.47
N TYR A 790 -7.73 24.41 16.73
CA TYR A 790 -6.76 25.30 16.08
C TYR A 790 -6.44 26.48 17.00
N GLY A 791 -5.28 26.45 17.66
CA GLY A 791 -4.99 27.38 18.76
C GLY A 791 -6.05 27.26 19.87
N ASP A 792 -6.65 28.38 20.25
CA ASP A 792 -7.73 28.42 21.25
C ASP A 792 -9.13 28.12 20.65
N ALA A 793 -9.24 28.02 19.31
CA ALA A 793 -10.50 27.70 18.64
C ALA A 793 -10.74 26.19 18.60
N SER A 794 -11.99 25.78 18.76
CA SER A 794 -12.39 24.38 18.64
C SER A 794 -13.84 24.26 18.18
N GLY A 795 -14.21 23.09 17.67
CA GLY A 795 -15.58 22.79 17.29
C GLY A 795 -15.76 21.34 16.87
N VAL A 796 -16.95 21.04 16.33
CA VAL A 796 -17.28 19.74 15.74
C VAL A 796 -17.90 19.99 14.37
N VAL A 797 -17.50 19.21 13.38
CA VAL A 797 -18.08 19.19 12.03
C VAL A 797 -18.50 17.77 11.68
N GLU A 798 -19.37 17.63 10.69
CA GLU A 798 -19.74 16.33 10.13
C GLU A 798 -18.99 16.12 8.81
N ALA A 799 -18.47 14.91 8.60
CA ALA A 799 -17.88 14.53 7.34
C ALA A 799 -18.93 14.52 6.22
N GLY A 800 -18.54 15.02 5.04
CA GLY A 800 -19.40 15.11 3.86
C GLY A 800 -19.76 13.75 3.24
N PRO A 801 -20.53 13.74 2.14
CA PRO A 801 -20.99 12.52 1.49
C PRO A 801 -19.87 11.59 1.01
N ASP A 802 -18.67 12.11 0.74
CA ASP A 802 -17.50 11.30 0.34
C ASP A 802 -16.52 11.08 1.50
N GLY A 803 -16.94 11.40 2.74
CA GLY A 803 -16.09 11.31 3.93
C GLY A 803 -15.11 12.47 4.09
N GLU A 804 -15.22 13.53 3.27
CA GLU A 804 -14.36 14.71 3.36
C GLU A 804 -14.70 15.56 4.58
N VAL A 805 -13.68 16.04 5.29
CA VAL A 805 -13.86 16.89 6.48
C VAL A 805 -13.53 18.33 6.12
N THR A 806 -14.45 19.25 6.37
CA THR A 806 -14.23 20.68 6.14
C THR A 806 -14.45 21.46 7.41
N VAL A 807 -13.46 22.24 7.82
CA VAL A 807 -13.60 23.20 8.92
C VAL A 807 -13.92 24.57 8.32
N PRO A 808 -15.15 25.09 8.50
CA PRO A 808 -15.57 26.32 7.85
C PRO A 808 -14.97 27.56 8.52
N GLN A 809 -14.56 28.53 7.71
CA GLN A 809 -14.19 29.90 8.14
C GLN A 809 -13.15 29.95 9.29
N LEU A 810 -12.17 29.05 9.25
CA LEU A 810 -11.09 28.94 10.22
C LEU A 810 -10.25 30.24 10.24
N PRO A 811 -10.02 30.88 11.41
CA PRO A 811 -9.27 32.13 11.49
C PRO A 811 -7.76 31.89 11.44
N LEU A 812 -7.16 32.01 10.25
CA LEU A 812 -5.75 31.76 10.00
C LEU A 812 -4.89 32.99 10.35
N HIS A 813 -3.77 32.74 11.03
CA HIS A 813 -2.81 33.75 11.49
C HIS A 813 -1.43 33.56 10.84
N ARG A 814 -0.51 34.50 11.08
CA ARG A 814 0.85 34.47 10.51
C ARG A 814 1.71 33.32 11.04
N GLU A 815 1.53 33.00 12.31
CA GLU A 815 2.29 31.94 12.97
C GLU A 815 1.75 30.57 12.58
N TRP A 816 2.65 29.61 12.41
CA TRP A 816 2.27 28.21 12.23
C TRP A 816 1.45 27.73 13.43
N SER A 817 0.23 27.27 13.16
CA SER A 817 -0.63 26.66 14.17
C SER A 817 -1.21 25.36 13.63
N PRO A 818 -1.21 24.26 14.40
CA PRO A 818 -1.76 22.99 13.95
C PRO A 818 -3.29 23.06 13.93
N LEU A 819 -3.88 22.66 12.80
CA LEU A 819 -5.25 22.19 12.75
C LEU A 819 -5.25 20.70 13.08
N THR A 820 -5.85 20.32 14.20
CA THR A 820 -5.97 18.91 14.61
C THR A 820 -7.42 18.47 14.47
N LEU A 821 -7.65 17.38 13.73
CA LEU A 821 -8.93 16.69 13.57
C LEU A 821 -8.87 15.34 14.29
N THR A 822 -9.90 15.04 15.09
CA THR A 822 -10.03 13.78 15.84
C THR A 822 -11.46 13.29 15.77
N ARG A 823 -11.67 11.96 15.83
CA ARG A 823 -13.03 11.40 15.91
C ARG A 823 -13.69 11.85 17.20
N ALA A 824 -14.83 12.51 17.10
CA ALA A 824 -15.62 12.86 18.27
C ALA A 824 -16.34 11.61 18.80
N PRO A 825 -16.53 11.48 20.13
CA PRO A 825 -17.44 10.48 20.66
C PRO A 825 -18.84 10.68 20.04
N PRO A 826 -19.59 9.59 19.76
CA PRO A 826 -20.93 9.65 19.18
C PRO A 826 -21.89 10.54 19.97
#